data_AF-A0A959SJ52-F1
#
_entry.id   AF-A0A959SJ52-F1
#
_cell.length_a   1.000
_cell.length_b   1.000
_cell.length_c   1.000
_cell.angle_alpha   90.00
_cell.angle_beta   90.00
_cell.angle_gamma   90.00
#
_symmetry.space_group_name_H-M   'P 1'
#
loop_
_entity.id
_entity.type
_entity.pdbx_description
1 polymer ?
#
loop_
_entity_poly.entity_id
_entity_poly.type
_entity_poly.pdbx_seq_one_letter_code
_entity_poly.pdbx_strand_id
1 'polypeptide(L)'
;MNDTVLVGPITTTSTGCVGDWSYRARWIVTGLTTNDLICDATDLGTITNCGVVLGNPGNASNICGTNTGEPDPWGGTNDQGVWFKFSTEDIAYSSVTINGINDPLGFGDGLGIQLAVYGSSDNSCSGSLSLLGESYTISPLNETLTINGLSTFSTYYVLVDGQNTIGPPSVDGYFGLEIIPSSDGPTNDLICDALDLGALPFGGSIGSNTFNNLCAGTEPGEPNPTAFGIEQTVWFTFTTGASVGTEVEINVTNDPLNTGDQIDLQVALYTSSNGTCTGIFNEVGSDYFTPPLDESFVVDCLEPNTTYWVQVDGSSLNTEGYFGLSIVDNGILPSPNDFVCNAIDLGILATTNTLGADTFNNFCAGVASGEPVPSGWNSGPLLQTTWFHFTTADTIDAGTHISVVSDPLNVGDDLDAKVAVYTSSNGSCTGLLSEVASDYDPDFPLFYTGEDIANICLQPNTTYWVQVDGSTVNVDGFFGISITGNDVPFPHNDLICEAFDLGTLHYGDTLTGGPYTNNCSTISSGEPLPSNYEGTVWFTFLTGDTVDAQALVQAVDLPADPVNLHLALYTTSDGTCGGSLIEGGFADDPLAFSASLTGCLQPNTRHWLQVAGRSNLSQPANAQGAFGLSITNSGLTNQGNDLVCDALYLGELAMGDSVGGVQFHNFCSTVSEGDSVGEFQFTNRTVWFRFSTPASFSAGIGILCESDPLGLGDGLDAAVALFSSSDTSCTGTLTRIPLGQPNLINRRRAFCLEPLTSYWVMVTGGPPVLGLDVGYFGLRIYADSVPVKWYADQDGDGLLDLATDSSTCTQPLGYFQPPVLLPVEQYEDLCPYVPGTVGTPCDDGIFVTVNDTIGPACECVGVVTDSVVVAAKVFLEGPYDSGTGLMNDPLRSLPEFPLVEPYTGMGYTHFGGGGGESIDPAVLAVTGPNAIVDWVVLELRIDLIVSLTVATRSALLQRDGDVVDLDGVSPVTFLNSSSAYYVAIRHRNHLGGMTMSGLSLGTTATTVDFTDPLTATYGTEARKTISGAFPAEVLWSGDVTFDGEIKYTGSG
;
A
#
# COMPACT_ATOMS: atom_id res chain seq x y z
N MET A 1 -12.23 89.62 -15.23
CA MET A 1 -12.40 90.58 -14.12
C MET A 1 -11.07 91.28 -13.92
N ASN A 2 -11.11 92.58 -13.66
CA ASN A 2 -9.96 93.47 -13.49
C ASN A 2 -8.94 92.96 -12.47
N ASP A 3 -7.66 93.23 -12.70
CA ASP A 3 -6.92 94.07 -11.75
C ASP A 3 -5.73 94.82 -12.40
N THR A 4 -5.74 96.13 -12.16
CA THR A 4 -4.67 97.13 -12.34
C THR A 4 -3.44 96.78 -11.47
N VAL A 5 -2.22 97.26 -11.76
CA VAL A 5 -1.63 98.44 -11.07
C VAL A 5 -0.16 98.72 -11.48
N LEU A 6 0.12 100.02 -11.74
CA LEU A 6 1.34 100.86 -11.61
C LEU A 6 2.63 100.63 -12.42
N VAL A 7 3.00 101.67 -13.20
CA VAL A 7 4.34 101.94 -13.75
C VAL A 7 4.93 103.19 -13.05
N GLY A 8 6.17 103.11 -12.58
CA GLY A 8 7.03 104.25 -12.20
C GLY A 8 8.19 104.40 -13.19
N PRO A 9 8.78 105.61 -13.39
CA PRO A 9 9.72 105.86 -14.47
C PRO A 9 11.17 105.59 -14.05
N ILE A 10 11.97 104.97 -14.92
CA ILE A 10 13.44 104.90 -14.80
C ILE A 10 14.07 105.53 -16.04
N THR A 11 14.99 106.46 -15.77
CA THR A 11 15.82 107.21 -16.71
C THR A 11 16.88 106.34 -17.37
N THR A 12 17.04 106.45 -18.69
CA THR A 12 18.02 105.71 -19.50
C THR A 12 19.35 106.46 -19.66
N THR A 13 20.47 105.75 -19.45
CA THR A 13 21.77 106.03 -20.10
C THR A 13 22.44 104.70 -20.46
N SER A 14 22.24 104.23 -21.69
CA SER A 14 23.27 103.56 -22.51
C SER A 14 22.74 103.36 -23.93
N THR A 15 23.64 103.49 -24.89
CA THR A 15 23.46 103.54 -26.35
C THR A 15 23.11 102.18 -26.94
N GLY A 16 21.98 102.07 -27.65
CA GLY A 16 21.51 100.87 -28.33
C GLY A 16 21.86 100.80 -29.82
N CYS A 17 21.72 99.59 -30.38
CA CYS A 17 21.76 99.26 -31.81
C CYS A 17 20.79 100.16 -32.60
N VAL A 18 21.28 100.79 -33.68
CA VAL A 18 20.47 101.66 -34.55
C VAL A 18 20.33 100.99 -35.91
N GLY A 19 19.19 100.32 -36.12
CA GLY A 19 18.60 100.00 -37.42
C GLY A 19 17.41 100.94 -37.70
N ASP A 20 17.13 101.16 -38.97
CA ASP A 20 16.37 102.27 -39.56
C ASP A 20 14.97 102.59 -38.97
N TRP A 21 14.68 103.87 -38.79
CA TRP A 21 13.41 104.38 -38.25
C TRP A 21 12.38 104.56 -39.38
N SER A 22 11.53 103.55 -39.62
CA SER A 22 10.22 103.82 -40.21
C SER A 22 9.09 102.93 -39.66
N TYR A 23 8.21 103.56 -38.88
CA TYR A 23 6.85 103.17 -38.51
C TYR A 23 6.59 101.74 -37.97
N ARG A 24 6.70 101.57 -36.64
CA ARG A 24 5.65 101.08 -35.71
C ARG A 24 6.20 101.04 -34.27
N ALA A 25 5.38 101.40 -33.29
CA ALA A 25 5.79 101.60 -31.90
C ALA A 25 5.24 100.52 -30.95
N ARG A 26 6.08 100.16 -29.96
CA ARG A 26 5.90 99.27 -28.78
C ARG A 26 6.02 97.78 -29.10
N TRP A 27 7.07 97.06 -28.71
CA TRP A 27 7.76 97.02 -27.42
C TRP A 27 9.29 97.19 -27.54
N ILE A 28 9.89 97.77 -26.52
CA ILE A 28 11.36 97.88 -26.37
C ILE A 28 11.87 96.53 -25.85
N VAL A 29 12.58 95.77 -26.67
CA VAL A 29 13.51 94.73 -26.20
C VAL A 29 14.87 95.41 -26.05
N THR A 30 15.19 95.85 -24.84
CA THR A 30 16.56 96.22 -24.46
C THR A 30 17.25 94.95 -23.96
N GLY A 31 18.06 94.36 -24.80
CA GLY A 31 18.97 93.25 -24.47
C GLY A 31 19.68 92.84 -25.75
N LEU A 32 21.01 92.71 -25.70
CA LEU A 32 21.72 91.86 -26.66
C LEU A 32 21.09 90.46 -26.55
N THR A 33 21.01 89.71 -27.65
CA THR A 33 20.84 88.26 -27.55
C THR A 33 21.95 87.76 -26.64
N THR A 34 21.60 87.06 -25.56
CA THR A 34 22.61 86.62 -24.58
C THR A 34 23.49 85.51 -25.15
N ASN A 35 23.10 84.93 -26.29
CA ASN A 35 23.71 83.77 -26.93
C ASN A 35 24.38 84.09 -28.28
N ASP A 36 24.90 85.31 -28.42
CA ASP A 36 25.65 85.78 -29.61
C ASP A 36 27.01 85.09 -29.78
N LEU A 37 27.62 84.59 -28.71
CA LEU A 37 28.88 83.84 -28.77
C LEU A 37 28.63 82.38 -28.37
N ILE A 38 29.41 81.46 -28.94
CA ILE A 38 29.29 80.02 -28.65
C ILE A 38 29.41 79.69 -27.15
N CYS A 39 30.23 80.42 -26.40
CA CYS A 39 30.35 80.22 -24.95
C CYS A 39 29.16 80.72 -24.14
N ASP A 40 28.33 81.55 -24.76
CA ASP A 40 27.08 82.03 -24.19
C ASP A 40 25.85 81.29 -24.80
N ALA A 41 26.08 80.19 -25.52
CA ALA A 41 25.04 79.38 -26.15
C ALA A 41 23.91 79.02 -25.17
N THR A 42 22.67 79.22 -25.59
CA THR A 42 21.49 78.88 -24.80
C THR A 42 21.41 77.37 -24.63
N ASP A 43 21.38 76.90 -23.38
CA ASP A 43 21.29 75.47 -23.05
C ASP A 43 19.85 74.98 -23.21
N LEU A 44 19.64 74.03 -24.11
CA LEU A 44 18.35 73.38 -24.35
C LEU A 44 18.14 72.15 -23.46
N GLY A 45 19.18 71.69 -22.75
CA GLY A 45 19.15 70.52 -21.88
C GLY A 45 19.89 69.31 -22.45
N THR A 46 19.65 68.17 -21.80
CA THR A 46 20.25 66.88 -22.13
C THR A 46 19.17 65.95 -22.67
N ILE A 47 19.46 65.23 -23.75
CA ILE A 47 18.62 64.13 -24.24
C ILE A 47 18.92 62.94 -23.32
N THR A 48 17.94 62.56 -22.50
CA THR A 48 18.07 61.47 -21.53
C THR A 48 17.36 60.18 -21.98
N ASN A 49 16.35 60.26 -22.85
CA ASN A 49 15.55 59.12 -23.31
C ASN A 49 15.04 59.35 -24.74
N CYS A 50 14.70 58.26 -25.43
CA CYS A 50 14.01 58.29 -26.72
C CYS A 50 12.68 59.11 -26.62
N GLY A 51 12.44 60.05 -27.54
CA GLY A 51 11.21 60.86 -27.62
C GLY A 51 11.18 62.19 -26.84
N VAL A 52 12.19 62.54 -26.05
CA VAL A 52 12.28 63.86 -25.39
C VAL A 52 12.62 64.95 -26.41
N VAL A 53 11.67 65.82 -26.71
CA VAL A 53 11.91 67.02 -27.54
C VAL A 53 12.51 68.12 -26.67
N LEU A 54 13.74 68.56 -27.00
CA LEU A 54 14.35 69.72 -26.35
C LEU A 54 14.01 71.01 -27.12
N GLY A 55 13.90 72.13 -26.40
CA GLY A 55 13.56 73.43 -26.98
C GLY A 55 12.07 73.78 -26.92
N ASN A 56 11.68 74.85 -27.61
CA ASN A 56 10.30 75.33 -27.66
C ASN A 56 10.04 76.05 -28.99
N PRO A 57 8.90 75.78 -29.66
CA PRO A 57 8.54 76.37 -30.94
C PRO A 57 8.04 77.82 -30.81
N GLY A 58 8.66 78.72 -30.02
CA GLY A 58 8.03 80.04 -29.87
C GLY A 58 8.79 81.24 -29.33
N ASN A 59 10.03 81.14 -28.83
CA ASN A 59 10.57 82.27 -28.06
C ASN A 59 12.05 82.61 -28.34
N ALA A 60 12.61 82.15 -29.46
CA ALA A 60 13.97 82.52 -29.86
C ALA A 60 13.95 83.66 -30.91
N SER A 61 15.03 84.45 -30.94
CA SER A 61 15.28 85.44 -31.98
C SER A 61 16.77 85.60 -32.21
N ASN A 62 17.15 85.99 -33.43
CA ASN A 62 18.52 86.37 -33.77
C ASN A 62 18.69 87.90 -33.90
N ILE A 63 17.69 88.67 -33.47
CA ILE A 63 17.70 90.13 -33.45
C ILE A 63 18.88 90.60 -32.58
N CYS A 64 19.77 91.42 -33.16
CA CYS A 64 21.02 91.87 -32.55
C CYS A 64 22.14 90.83 -32.44
N GLY A 65 22.03 89.67 -33.10
CA GLY A 65 23.16 88.78 -33.33
C GLY A 65 24.25 89.45 -34.18
N THR A 66 25.47 88.96 -34.09
CA THR A 66 26.62 89.38 -34.87
C THR A 66 27.25 88.15 -35.55
N ASN A 67 28.35 88.34 -36.27
CA ASN A 67 29.14 87.26 -36.85
C ASN A 67 30.56 87.20 -36.23
N THR A 68 30.71 87.76 -35.02
CA THR A 68 32.03 87.97 -34.42
C THR A 68 32.63 86.66 -33.92
N GLY A 69 33.53 86.07 -34.70
CA GLY A 69 34.25 84.85 -34.32
C GLY A 69 33.47 83.57 -34.59
N GLU A 70 32.42 83.64 -35.42
CA GLU A 70 31.59 82.51 -35.80
C GLU A 70 32.11 81.82 -37.09
N PRO A 71 31.97 80.50 -37.22
CA PRO A 71 32.18 79.82 -38.49
C PRO A 71 31.09 80.19 -39.52
N ASP A 72 31.41 80.09 -40.81
CA ASP A 72 30.45 80.22 -41.92
C ASP A 72 30.35 78.88 -42.66
N PRO A 73 29.41 78.02 -42.25
CA PRO A 73 29.24 76.69 -42.86
C PRO A 73 28.82 76.77 -44.33
N TRP A 74 27.96 77.73 -44.67
CA TRP A 74 27.24 77.78 -45.95
C TRP A 74 27.94 78.60 -47.06
N GLY A 75 29.11 79.18 -46.76
CA GLY A 75 29.98 79.90 -47.71
C GLY A 75 29.44 81.25 -48.20
N GLY A 76 28.63 81.93 -47.37
CA GLY A 76 27.94 83.20 -47.66
C GLY A 76 28.40 84.38 -46.79
N THR A 77 27.53 85.36 -46.55
CA THR A 77 27.70 86.32 -45.45
C THR A 77 26.81 85.87 -44.31
N ASN A 78 27.40 85.48 -43.18
CA ASN A 78 26.67 85.33 -41.92
C ASN A 78 26.26 86.72 -41.44
N ASP A 79 24.96 86.92 -41.30
CA ASP A 79 24.37 88.25 -41.19
C ASP A 79 23.58 88.49 -39.90
N GLN A 80 23.45 87.51 -38.98
CA GLN A 80 23.06 87.65 -37.56
C GLN A 80 22.94 86.25 -36.87
N GLY A 81 24.08 85.62 -36.54
CA GLY A 81 24.11 84.29 -35.91
C GLY A 81 23.80 84.29 -34.41
N VAL A 82 23.20 83.20 -33.92
CA VAL A 82 23.02 82.91 -32.49
C VAL A 82 23.21 81.43 -32.17
N TRP A 83 23.71 81.13 -30.97
CA TRP A 83 24.09 79.78 -30.57
C TRP A 83 23.14 79.13 -29.55
N PHE A 84 22.95 77.83 -29.71
CA PHE A 84 22.28 76.95 -28.76
C PHE A 84 23.16 75.73 -28.50
N LYS A 85 22.92 75.00 -27.41
CA LYS A 85 23.62 73.75 -27.13
C LYS A 85 22.69 72.71 -26.51
N PHE A 86 23.05 71.45 -26.69
CA PHE A 86 22.41 70.29 -26.04
C PHE A 86 23.45 69.21 -25.75
N SER A 87 23.15 68.27 -24.86
CA SER A 87 24.03 67.14 -24.55
C SER A 87 23.32 65.79 -24.70
N THR A 88 24.08 64.71 -24.86
CA THR A 88 23.62 63.31 -24.85
C THR A 88 24.11 62.60 -23.60
N GLU A 89 23.38 61.58 -23.12
CA GLU A 89 23.83 60.67 -22.06
C GLU A 89 24.32 59.33 -22.64
N ASP A 90 23.99 58.19 -22.04
CA ASP A 90 24.45 56.84 -22.37
C ASP A 90 23.80 56.23 -23.61
N ILE A 91 22.66 56.76 -24.08
CA ILE A 91 21.95 56.22 -25.25
C ILE A 91 22.61 56.69 -26.56
N ALA A 92 22.94 55.72 -27.42
CA ALA A 92 23.38 55.98 -28.79
C ALA A 92 22.18 56.16 -29.73
N TYR A 93 21.87 57.40 -30.10
CA TYR A 93 20.74 57.69 -31.00
C TYR A 93 21.09 57.44 -32.47
N SER A 94 20.21 56.76 -33.21
CA SER A 94 20.41 56.50 -34.64
C SER A 94 20.46 57.79 -35.44
N SER A 95 19.62 58.77 -35.08
CA SER A 95 19.69 60.14 -35.58
C SER A 95 19.05 61.15 -34.63
N VAL A 96 19.37 62.44 -34.79
CA VAL A 96 18.69 63.55 -34.14
C VAL A 96 18.29 64.57 -35.20
N THR A 97 17.03 65.00 -35.17
CA THR A 97 16.48 66.01 -36.08
C THR A 97 16.36 67.35 -35.38
N ILE A 98 16.94 68.40 -35.97
CA ILE A 98 16.89 69.78 -35.51
C ILE A 98 15.95 70.54 -36.43
N ASN A 99 14.87 71.11 -35.87
CA ASN A 99 13.88 71.90 -36.59
C ASN A 99 13.98 73.37 -36.22
N GLY A 100 14.30 74.21 -37.21
CA GLY A 100 14.15 75.66 -37.16
C GLY A 100 12.79 76.05 -37.74
N ILE A 101 11.92 76.63 -36.92
CA ILE A 101 10.56 76.99 -37.29
C ILE A 101 10.47 78.50 -37.39
N ASN A 102 10.12 79.03 -38.57
CA ASN A 102 10.01 80.46 -38.80
C ASN A 102 8.75 81.05 -38.15
N ASP A 103 8.94 82.09 -37.32
CA ASP A 103 7.91 82.86 -36.60
C ASP A 103 6.63 82.09 -36.17
N PRO A 104 6.77 81.00 -35.40
CA PRO A 104 5.64 80.13 -35.03
C PRO A 104 4.58 80.82 -34.15
N LEU A 105 4.92 81.92 -33.47
CA LEU A 105 3.97 82.69 -32.64
C LEU A 105 3.46 83.97 -33.33
N GLY A 106 3.89 84.25 -34.56
CA GLY A 106 3.44 85.41 -35.34
C GLY A 106 3.87 86.75 -34.72
N PHE A 107 5.04 86.81 -34.09
CA PHE A 107 5.54 87.97 -33.37
C PHE A 107 6.19 89.03 -34.28
N GLY A 108 6.59 88.72 -35.52
CA GLY A 108 7.37 89.66 -36.32
C GLY A 108 7.50 89.33 -37.80
N ASP A 109 8.54 89.86 -38.44
CA ASP A 109 8.91 89.49 -39.81
C ASP A 109 9.58 88.11 -39.81
N GLY A 110 9.34 87.33 -40.87
CA GLY A 110 9.87 85.98 -40.99
C GLY A 110 11.39 85.97 -41.24
N LEU A 111 12.09 85.07 -40.55
CA LEU A 111 13.48 84.71 -40.71
C LEU A 111 13.62 83.55 -41.72
N GLY A 112 14.45 83.71 -42.76
CA GLY A 112 14.86 82.57 -43.59
C GLY A 112 15.93 81.77 -42.84
N ILE A 113 15.52 80.72 -42.12
CA ILE A 113 16.39 80.05 -41.15
C ILE A 113 17.50 79.27 -41.86
N GLN A 114 18.73 79.40 -41.37
CA GLN A 114 19.87 78.56 -41.70
C GLN A 114 20.37 77.86 -40.43
N LEU A 115 20.66 76.56 -40.53
CA LEU A 115 21.08 75.71 -39.40
C LEU A 115 22.46 75.10 -39.64
N ALA A 116 23.26 75.01 -38.60
CA ALA A 116 24.47 74.19 -38.56
C ALA A 116 24.70 73.59 -37.18
N VAL A 117 25.20 72.36 -37.12
CA VAL A 117 25.47 71.64 -35.86
C VAL A 117 26.93 71.24 -35.78
N TYR A 118 27.54 71.48 -34.62
CA TYR A 118 28.94 71.21 -34.33
C TYR A 118 29.10 70.29 -33.12
N GLY A 119 30.02 69.32 -33.22
CA GLY A 119 30.54 68.59 -32.07
C GLY A 119 31.74 69.30 -31.45
N SER A 120 31.87 69.25 -30.12
CA SER A 120 33.04 69.78 -29.41
C SER A 120 33.99 68.65 -29.01
N SER A 121 35.29 68.82 -29.25
CA SER A 121 36.31 67.82 -28.91
C SER A 121 36.49 67.55 -27.40
N ASP A 122 36.01 68.45 -26.54
CA ASP A 122 36.18 68.37 -25.08
C ASP A 122 34.89 68.64 -24.29
N ASN A 123 33.73 68.60 -24.96
CA ASN A 123 32.41 68.90 -24.41
C ASN A 123 32.27 70.33 -23.81
N SER A 124 33.17 71.26 -24.18
CA SER A 124 33.11 72.66 -23.75
C SER A 124 33.07 73.62 -24.94
N CYS A 125 32.74 74.88 -24.69
CA CYS A 125 32.70 75.92 -25.73
C CYS A 125 34.11 76.36 -26.19
N SER A 126 35.16 75.93 -25.48
CA SER A 126 36.56 76.19 -25.83
C SER A 126 37.22 75.06 -26.62
N GLY A 127 36.52 73.93 -26.78
CA GLY A 127 36.99 72.80 -27.58
C GLY A 127 37.07 73.12 -29.06
N SER A 128 37.78 72.28 -29.83
CA SER A 128 37.78 72.39 -31.28
C SER A 128 36.44 71.92 -31.83
N LEU A 129 35.80 72.73 -32.67
CA LEU A 129 34.50 72.43 -33.26
C LEU A 129 34.66 71.65 -34.56
N SER A 130 33.93 70.54 -34.69
CA SER A 130 33.77 69.78 -35.93
C SER A 130 32.34 69.93 -36.45
N LEU A 131 32.17 70.46 -37.66
CA LEU A 131 30.86 70.54 -38.32
C LEU A 131 30.32 69.13 -38.56
N LEU A 132 29.13 68.84 -38.03
CA LEU A 132 28.43 67.56 -38.20
C LEU A 132 27.42 67.61 -39.34
N GLY A 133 26.83 68.78 -39.59
CA GLY A 133 25.91 69.01 -40.68
C GLY A 133 25.38 70.42 -40.71
N GLU A 134 24.81 70.79 -41.85
CA GLU A 134 24.23 72.11 -42.11
C GLU A 134 23.01 71.98 -43.02
N SER A 135 22.06 72.90 -42.90
CA SER A 135 20.94 73.00 -43.84
C SER A 135 20.57 74.46 -44.05
N TYR A 136 20.32 74.82 -45.31
CA TYR A 136 19.97 76.18 -45.72
C TYR A 136 19.22 76.14 -47.07
N THR A 137 17.92 76.41 -47.04
CA THR A 137 17.08 76.46 -48.23
C THR A 137 16.35 77.79 -48.34
N ILE A 138 16.19 78.28 -49.58
CA ILE A 138 15.59 79.61 -49.85
C ILE A 138 14.06 79.60 -49.61
N SER A 139 13.44 78.42 -49.70
CA SER A 139 12.00 78.21 -49.48
C SER A 139 11.74 76.72 -49.24
N PRO A 140 11.02 76.32 -48.17
CA PRO A 140 10.32 77.13 -47.17
C PRO A 140 11.25 77.91 -46.22
N LEU A 141 10.70 78.79 -45.37
CA LEU A 141 11.49 79.58 -44.38
C LEU A 141 11.88 78.79 -43.13
N ASN A 142 11.20 77.66 -42.91
CA ASN A 142 11.60 76.68 -41.92
C ASN A 142 12.76 75.88 -42.47
N GLU A 143 13.61 75.40 -41.58
CA GLU A 143 14.75 74.57 -41.94
C GLU A 143 14.82 73.35 -41.04
N THR A 144 15.21 72.21 -41.61
CA THR A 144 15.31 70.94 -40.89
C THR A 144 16.65 70.29 -41.20
N LEU A 145 17.37 69.89 -40.17
CA LEU A 145 18.67 69.23 -40.27
C LEU A 145 18.66 67.94 -39.46
N THR A 146 18.97 66.80 -40.10
CA THR A 146 19.13 65.51 -39.42
C THR A 146 20.61 65.16 -39.30
N ILE A 147 21.07 64.87 -38.09
CA ILE A 147 22.42 64.42 -37.77
C ILE A 147 22.37 62.96 -37.37
N ASN A 148 23.16 62.11 -38.03
CA ASN A 148 23.26 60.69 -37.71
C ASN A 148 24.48 60.42 -36.82
N GLY A 149 24.37 59.45 -35.91
CA GLY A 149 25.51 58.93 -35.14
C GLY A 149 26.12 59.93 -34.16
N LEU A 150 25.28 60.56 -33.32
CA LEU A 150 25.80 61.32 -32.18
C LEU A 150 26.46 60.37 -31.18
N SER A 151 27.66 60.72 -30.72
CA SER A 151 28.33 60.05 -29.61
C SER A 151 27.59 60.30 -28.28
N THR A 152 27.65 59.32 -27.39
CA THR A 152 27.15 59.37 -26.01
C THR A 152 27.99 60.33 -25.16
N PHE A 153 27.46 60.81 -24.03
CA PHE A 153 28.11 61.73 -23.09
C PHE A 153 28.79 62.95 -23.74
N SER A 154 28.18 63.49 -24.80
CA SER A 154 28.80 64.51 -25.65
C SER A 154 27.96 65.78 -25.73
N THR A 155 28.60 66.94 -25.84
CA THR A 155 27.93 68.25 -25.98
C THR A 155 28.04 68.78 -27.40
N TYR A 156 26.91 69.20 -27.96
CA TYR A 156 26.76 69.69 -29.32
C TYR A 156 26.26 71.13 -29.33
N TYR A 157 26.69 71.90 -30.33
CA TYR A 157 26.38 73.32 -30.50
C TYR A 157 25.63 73.55 -31.81
N VAL A 158 24.52 74.27 -31.75
CA VAL A 158 23.67 74.61 -32.89
C VAL A 158 23.82 76.11 -33.19
N LEU A 159 24.26 76.44 -34.40
CA LEU A 159 24.27 77.79 -34.94
C LEU A 159 23.00 78.01 -35.76
N VAL A 160 22.26 79.07 -35.45
CA VAL A 160 21.06 79.50 -36.19
C VAL A 160 21.31 80.91 -36.75
N ASP A 161 21.12 81.10 -38.05
CA ASP A 161 21.31 82.39 -38.74
C ASP A 161 20.15 82.70 -39.70
N GLY A 162 20.11 83.93 -40.20
CA GLY A 162 19.16 84.42 -41.20
C GLY A 162 19.76 84.61 -42.59
N GLN A 163 19.07 84.11 -43.60
CA GLN A 163 19.49 84.20 -45.00
C GLN A 163 19.41 85.63 -45.59
N ASN A 164 20.47 86.08 -46.28
CA ASN A 164 20.54 87.39 -46.95
C ASN A 164 20.25 87.36 -48.46
N THR A 165 18.98 87.19 -48.84
CA THR A 165 18.54 87.38 -50.24
C THR A 165 17.61 88.58 -50.38
N ILE A 166 17.89 89.46 -51.34
CA ILE A 166 17.27 90.78 -51.58
C ILE A 166 15.72 90.71 -51.60
N GLY A 167 15.08 90.99 -50.45
CA GLY A 167 13.62 91.10 -50.24
C GLY A 167 13.12 90.17 -49.11
N PRO A 168 11.99 90.48 -48.43
CA PRO A 168 11.46 89.66 -47.33
C PRO A 168 11.47 88.18 -47.72
N PRO A 169 12.13 87.31 -46.94
CA PRO A 169 12.35 87.35 -45.48
C PRO A 169 13.50 88.28 -45.00
N SER A 170 13.50 88.65 -43.72
CA SER A 170 14.55 89.48 -43.08
C SER A 170 15.74 88.64 -42.60
N VAL A 171 16.90 89.31 -42.42
CA VAL A 171 18.13 88.71 -41.86
C VAL A 171 18.05 88.55 -40.33
N ASP A 172 17.18 89.31 -39.67
CA ASP A 172 16.75 89.14 -38.29
C ASP A 172 15.27 88.75 -38.19
N GLY A 173 14.91 87.94 -37.18
CA GLY A 173 13.52 87.62 -36.89
C GLY A 173 13.34 86.75 -35.66
N TYR A 174 12.10 86.27 -35.49
CA TYR A 174 11.75 85.29 -34.45
C TYR A 174 11.68 83.89 -35.05
N PHE A 175 12.09 82.90 -34.25
CA PHE A 175 12.02 81.50 -34.63
C PHE A 175 11.75 80.60 -33.42
N GLY A 176 11.31 79.38 -33.71
CA GLY A 176 11.32 78.24 -32.81
C GLY A 176 12.50 77.33 -33.13
N LEU A 177 13.06 76.68 -32.11
CA LEU A 177 14.08 75.66 -32.28
C LEU A 177 13.69 74.43 -31.45
N GLU A 178 13.65 73.27 -32.10
CA GLU A 178 13.36 71.99 -31.48
C GLU A 178 14.41 70.96 -31.87
N ILE A 179 14.79 70.09 -30.92
CA ILE A 179 15.69 68.95 -31.13
C ILE A 179 14.92 67.69 -30.79
N ILE A 180 14.81 66.79 -31.77
CA ILE A 180 13.96 65.61 -31.73
C ILE A 180 14.86 64.37 -31.97
N PRO A 181 15.16 63.55 -30.95
CA PRO A 181 15.88 62.29 -31.15
C PRO A 181 15.04 61.29 -31.95
N SER A 182 15.69 60.41 -32.71
CA SER A 182 15.04 59.28 -33.39
C SER A 182 14.33 58.40 -32.37
N SER A 183 13.04 58.16 -32.57
CA SER A 183 12.16 57.39 -31.68
C SER A 183 12.23 55.88 -31.90
N ASP A 184 13.25 55.35 -32.57
CA ASP A 184 13.22 53.97 -33.03
C ASP A 184 13.77 53.03 -31.95
N GLY A 185 12.96 52.79 -30.91
CA GLY A 185 13.12 51.60 -30.06
C GLY A 185 12.87 50.31 -30.85
N PRO A 186 13.08 49.13 -30.24
CA PRO A 186 12.78 47.85 -30.88
C PRO A 186 11.32 47.84 -31.36
N THR A 187 11.10 47.40 -32.60
CA THR A 187 9.73 47.36 -33.17
C THR A 187 8.81 46.41 -32.41
N ASN A 188 9.38 45.51 -31.62
CA ASN A 188 8.69 44.49 -30.84
C ASN A 188 8.60 44.82 -29.34
N ASP A 189 8.61 46.11 -29.01
CA ASP A 189 8.34 46.64 -27.67
C ASP A 189 6.89 46.37 -27.21
N LEU A 190 5.92 46.38 -28.13
CA LEU A 190 4.53 46.03 -27.83
C LEU A 190 4.25 44.54 -28.08
N ILE A 191 3.47 43.90 -27.19
CA ILE A 191 2.97 42.51 -27.37
C ILE A 191 2.38 42.26 -28.77
N CYS A 192 1.63 43.23 -29.29
CA CYS A 192 0.99 43.10 -30.60
C CYS A 192 1.92 43.30 -31.80
N ASP A 193 3.12 43.84 -31.56
CA ASP A 193 4.18 43.97 -32.54
C ASP A 193 5.32 42.98 -32.28
N ALA A 194 5.06 41.96 -31.46
CA ALA A 194 6.00 40.89 -31.15
C ALA A 194 6.63 40.28 -32.42
N LEU A 195 7.95 40.13 -32.41
CA LEU A 195 8.70 39.66 -33.57
C LEU A 195 8.48 38.16 -33.78
N ASP A 196 7.88 37.78 -34.92
CA ASP A 196 7.68 36.39 -35.32
C ASP A 196 8.99 35.75 -35.77
N LEU A 197 9.49 34.80 -34.97
CA LEU A 197 10.67 33.98 -35.25
C LEU A 197 10.38 32.84 -36.24
N GLY A 198 9.10 32.60 -36.55
CA GLY A 198 8.62 31.59 -37.47
C GLY A 198 8.19 30.28 -36.79
N ALA A 199 8.08 29.23 -37.61
CA ALA A 199 7.69 27.92 -37.13
C ALA A 199 8.90 27.16 -36.56
N LEU A 200 8.77 26.63 -35.34
CA LEU A 200 9.78 25.78 -34.70
C LEU A 200 9.85 24.43 -35.44
N PRO A 201 10.98 24.07 -36.08
CA PRO A 201 11.14 22.77 -36.70
C PRO A 201 11.31 21.68 -35.64
N PHE A 202 10.68 20.53 -35.83
CA PHE A 202 10.88 19.34 -34.99
C PHE A 202 12.36 18.93 -34.93
N GLY A 203 12.92 18.79 -33.73
CA GLY A 203 14.35 18.53 -33.50
C GLY A 203 15.29 19.64 -33.99
N GLY A 204 14.78 20.85 -34.20
CA GLY A 204 15.50 21.99 -34.74
C GLY A 204 15.49 23.19 -33.80
N SER A 205 16.04 24.30 -34.29
CA SER A 205 16.12 25.55 -33.52
C SER A 205 15.76 26.77 -34.36
N ILE A 206 15.22 27.80 -33.72
CA ILE A 206 14.96 29.14 -34.28
C ILE A 206 15.55 30.22 -33.37
N GLY A 207 15.89 31.37 -33.91
CA GLY A 207 16.50 32.45 -33.12
C GLY A 207 17.53 33.30 -33.87
N SER A 208 18.13 34.25 -33.15
CA SER A 208 19.23 35.10 -33.61
C SER A 208 20.02 35.65 -32.42
N ASN A 209 21.25 36.11 -32.69
CA ASN A 209 22.17 36.70 -31.70
C ASN A 209 22.25 38.24 -31.80
N THR A 210 21.24 38.87 -32.42
CA THR A 210 21.30 40.28 -32.84
C THR A 210 20.20 41.14 -32.22
N PHE A 211 19.57 40.68 -31.14
CA PHE A 211 18.46 41.38 -30.51
C PHE A 211 18.95 42.36 -29.44
N ASN A 212 18.08 43.27 -29.05
CA ASN A 212 18.29 44.24 -27.97
C ASN A 212 16.92 44.75 -27.49
N ASN A 213 16.89 45.27 -26.27
CA ASN A 213 15.73 45.97 -25.69
C ASN A 213 16.04 47.45 -25.43
N LEU A 214 17.02 48.03 -26.13
CA LEU A 214 17.43 49.43 -25.97
C LEU A 214 16.24 50.37 -26.24
N CYS A 215 15.95 51.29 -25.32
CA CYS A 215 14.77 52.16 -25.40
C CYS A 215 13.40 51.42 -25.38
N ALA A 216 13.34 50.11 -25.05
CA ALA A 216 12.08 49.44 -24.74
C ALA A 216 11.47 49.96 -23.44
N GLY A 217 10.15 49.86 -23.31
CA GLY A 217 9.38 50.29 -22.15
C GLY A 217 8.63 49.15 -21.47
N THR A 218 7.94 49.48 -20.38
CA THR A 218 6.87 48.62 -19.85
C THR A 218 5.53 49.22 -20.26
N GLU A 219 4.76 48.49 -21.05
CA GLU A 219 3.53 48.99 -21.65
C GLU A 219 2.26 48.52 -20.92
N PRO A 220 1.17 49.32 -20.93
CA PRO A 220 -0.07 48.93 -20.28
C PRO A 220 -0.66 47.63 -20.85
N GLY A 221 -0.68 46.58 -20.03
CA GLY A 221 -1.24 45.27 -20.42
C GLY A 221 -0.21 44.15 -20.45
N GLU A 222 1.08 44.46 -20.24
CA GLU A 222 2.12 43.46 -20.10
C GLU A 222 1.96 42.64 -18.81
N PRO A 223 1.95 41.29 -18.91
CA PRO A 223 1.91 40.43 -17.73
C PRO A 223 3.23 40.52 -16.97
N ASN A 224 3.16 40.37 -15.66
CA ASN A 224 4.33 40.12 -14.82
C ASN A 224 4.52 38.61 -14.70
N PRO A 225 5.68 38.06 -15.08
CA PRO A 225 6.03 36.66 -14.85
C PRO A 225 6.08 36.28 -13.37
N THR A 226 6.04 34.98 -13.07
CA THR A 226 6.20 34.50 -11.70
C THR A 226 7.62 34.65 -11.17
N ALA A 227 8.64 34.55 -12.03
CA ALA A 227 10.05 34.58 -11.62
C ALA A 227 10.64 35.99 -11.39
N PHE A 228 10.10 37.04 -12.02
CA PHE A 228 10.67 38.40 -11.99
C PHE A 228 9.62 39.51 -12.19
N GLY A 229 10.01 40.75 -11.87
CA GLY A 229 9.24 41.96 -12.19
C GLY A 229 9.72 42.57 -13.50
N ILE A 230 8.86 43.29 -14.20
CA ILE A 230 9.17 43.79 -15.55
C ILE A 230 9.67 45.24 -15.58
N GLU A 231 10.66 45.52 -16.44
CA GLU A 231 11.27 46.83 -16.61
C GLU A 231 11.27 47.36 -18.06
N GLN A 232 11.95 46.69 -19.00
CA GLN A 232 12.12 47.11 -20.41
C GLN A 232 11.94 45.90 -21.32
N THR A 233 10.68 45.48 -21.50
CA THR A 233 10.39 44.20 -22.12
C THR A 233 10.36 44.29 -23.64
N VAL A 234 10.78 43.22 -24.31
CA VAL A 234 10.57 43.03 -25.74
C VAL A 234 9.97 41.66 -25.99
N TRP A 235 9.14 41.59 -27.03
CA TRP A 235 8.26 40.45 -27.27
C TRP A 235 8.61 39.72 -28.56
N PHE A 236 8.55 38.40 -28.52
CA PHE A 236 8.73 37.53 -29.67
C PHE A 236 7.58 36.55 -29.77
N THR A 237 7.33 36.01 -30.96
CA THR A 237 6.44 34.86 -31.13
C THR A 237 7.12 33.74 -31.90
N PHE A 238 6.66 32.52 -31.66
CA PHE A 238 6.93 31.39 -32.53
C PHE A 238 5.71 30.49 -32.58
N THR A 239 5.61 29.66 -33.61
CA THR A 239 4.53 28.68 -33.75
C THR A 239 5.10 27.27 -33.77
N THR A 240 4.59 26.39 -32.91
CA THR A 240 4.97 24.97 -32.93
C THR A 240 4.46 24.27 -34.19
N GLY A 241 5.19 23.27 -34.67
CA GLY A 241 4.75 22.44 -35.79
C GLY A 241 3.60 21.49 -35.44
N ALA A 242 3.18 20.66 -36.41
CA ALA A 242 2.23 19.57 -36.16
C ALA A 242 2.85 18.43 -35.32
N SER A 243 4.17 18.38 -35.24
CA SER A 243 4.95 17.52 -34.36
C SER A 243 5.88 18.43 -33.59
N VAL A 244 5.91 18.25 -32.27
CA VAL A 244 6.72 19.01 -31.33
C VAL A 244 7.44 17.99 -30.45
N GLY A 245 8.66 18.31 -30.09
CA GLY A 245 9.44 17.57 -29.12
C GLY A 245 8.74 17.48 -27.76
N THR A 246 9.19 16.56 -26.92
CA THR A 246 8.72 16.46 -25.54
C THR A 246 9.18 17.65 -24.71
N GLU A 247 10.31 18.25 -25.08
CA GLU A 247 10.90 19.42 -24.42
C GLU A 247 11.28 20.48 -25.45
N VAL A 248 11.04 21.74 -25.07
CA VAL A 248 11.51 22.91 -25.80
C VAL A 248 12.30 23.80 -24.84
N GLU A 249 13.57 24.03 -25.17
CA GLU A 249 14.47 24.88 -24.39
C GLU A 249 14.44 26.32 -24.93
N ILE A 250 14.17 27.28 -24.05
CA ILE A 250 14.24 28.71 -24.34
C ILE A 250 15.54 29.24 -23.75
N ASN A 251 16.45 29.68 -24.61
CA ASN A 251 17.76 30.20 -24.23
C ASN A 251 17.88 31.68 -24.60
N VAL A 252 18.20 32.53 -23.62
CA VAL A 252 18.61 33.92 -23.84
C VAL A 252 20.04 34.13 -23.37
N THR A 253 20.87 34.70 -24.24
CA THR A 253 22.31 34.87 -24.01
C THR A 253 22.69 36.33 -24.00
N ASN A 254 23.47 36.75 -23.02
CA ASN A 254 23.91 38.12 -22.82
C ASN A 254 25.04 38.48 -23.78
N ASP A 255 24.83 39.54 -24.57
CA ASP A 255 25.72 40.10 -25.58
C ASP A 255 26.61 39.07 -26.31
N PRO A 256 26.02 38.05 -26.97
CA PRO A 256 26.77 36.95 -27.56
C PRO A 256 27.71 37.38 -28.70
N LEU A 257 27.52 38.60 -29.23
CA LEU A 257 28.36 39.19 -30.28
C LEU A 257 29.39 40.20 -29.75
N ASN A 258 29.43 40.47 -28.45
CA ASN A 258 30.27 41.49 -27.82
C ASN A 258 30.10 42.88 -28.46
N THR A 259 28.85 43.30 -28.66
CA THR A 259 28.44 44.54 -29.31
C THR A 259 28.69 45.75 -28.42
N GLY A 260 28.80 45.56 -27.10
CA GLY A 260 29.33 46.57 -26.18
C GLY A 260 28.36 47.06 -25.10
N ASP A 261 27.22 46.40 -24.93
CA ASP A 261 26.28 46.65 -23.83
C ASP A 261 25.68 45.34 -23.33
N GLN A 262 26.01 44.98 -22.09
CA GLN A 262 25.55 43.74 -21.46
C GLN A 262 24.17 43.97 -20.84
N ILE A 263 23.41 42.90 -20.66
CA ILE A 263 22.08 42.91 -20.01
C ILE A 263 22.01 41.76 -19.00
N ASP A 264 21.28 41.97 -17.90
CA ASP A 264 20.98 40.92 -16.91
C ASP A 264 19.65 40.28 -17.27
N LEU A 265 19.69 39.17 -18.01
CA LEU A 265 18.53 38.66 -18.76
C LEU A 265 17.46 38.03 -17.87
N GLN A 266 16.23 38.19 -18.31
CA GLN A 266 15.04 37.59 -17.73
C GLN A 266 14.13 37.12 -18.85
N VAL A 267 13.51 35.94 -18.71
CA VAL A 267 12.72 35.35 -19.80
C VAL A 267 11.47 34.62 -19.32
N ALA A 268 10.37 34.83 -20.04
CA ALA A 268 9.10 34.15 -19.79
C ALA A 268 8.41 33.73 -21.09
N LEU A 269 7.65 32.65 -21.04
CA LEU A 269 6.87 32.09 -22.15
C LEU A 269 5.38 32.12 -21.80
N TYR A 270 4.55 32.50 -22.76
CA TYR A 270 3.11 32.66 -22.61
C TYR A 270 2.31 31.99 -23.73
N THR A 271 1.11 31.52 -23.37
CA THR A 271 0.02 31.25 -24.31
C THR A 271 -1.02 32.37 -24.26
N SER A 272 -1.74 32.58 -25.36
CA SER A 272 -2.87 33.51 -25.40
C SER A 272 -4.19 32.78 -25.46
N SER A 273 -5.15 33.18 -24.62
CA SER A 273 -6.48 32.57 -24.51
C SER A 273 -7.30 32.58 -25.81
N ASN A 274 -6.93 33.42 -26.79
CA ASN A 274 -7.59 33.48 -28.09
C ASN A 274 -6.62 33.29 -29.27
N GLY A 275 -5.37 32.90 -29.00
CA GLY A 275 -4.33 32.75 -30.02
C GLY A 275 -3.90 34.05 -30.70
N THR A 276 -4.16 35.22 -30.11
CA THR A 276 -3.75 36.53 -30.64
C THR A 276 -3.17 37.41 -29.54
N CYS A 277 -2.49 38.50 -29.91
CA CYS A 277 -1.90 39.46 -28.96
C CYS A 277 -2.91 40.20 -28.07
N THR A 278 -4.22 40.00 -28.27
CA THR A 278 -5.29 40.65 -27.50
C THR A 278 -5.97 39.73 -26.48
N GLY A 279 -5.57 38.45 -26.44
CA GLY A 279 -6.10 37.49 -25.47
C GLY A 279 -5.57 37.74 -24.07
N ILE A 280 -6.04 36.93 -23.12
CA ILE A 280 -5.45 36.85 -21.79
C ILE A 280 -4.20 35.97 -21.91
N PHE A 281 -3.06 36.47 -21.44
CA PHE A 281 -1.79 35.77 -21.46
C PHE A 281 -1.71 34.86 -20.22
N ASN A 282 -1.52 33.57 -20.44
CA ASN A 282 -1.29 32.59 -19.39
C ASN A 282 0.16 32.13 -19.48
N GLU A 283 0.90 32.30 -18.39
CA GLU A 283 2.30 31.90 -18.30
C GLU A 283 2.44 30.38 -18.43
N VAL A 284 3.40 29.97 -19.26
CA VAL A 284 3.81 28.57 -19.44
C VAL A 284 5.01 28.26 -18.55
N GLY A 285 5.96 29.20 -18.48
CA GLY A 285 7.12 29.15 -17.60
C GLY A 285 7.91 30.46 -17.67
N SER A 286 8.73 30.72 -16.66
CA SER A 286 9.68 31.82 -16.62
C SER A 286 10.88 31.45 -15.77
N ASP A 287 12.01 32.10 -16.02
CA ASP A 287 13.21 31.92 -15.21
C ASP A 287 14.01 33.23 -15.09
N TYR A 288 14.74 33.32 -13.98
CA TYR A 288 15.66 34.40 -13.64
C TYR A 288 16.57 34.00 -12.48
N PHE A 289 17.87 34.08 -12.69
CA PHE A 289 18.88 33.84 -11.67
C PHE A 289 20.02 34.87 -11.76
N THR A 290 20.56 35.30 -10.62
CA THR A 290 21.72 36.21 -10.59
C THR A 290 22.83 35.66 -9.70
N PRO A 291 24.09 35.49 -10.19
CA PRO A 291 24.60 35.27 -11.57
C PRO A 291 24.57 33.78 -12.00
N PRO A 292 24.63 33.40 -13.30
CA PRO A 292 25.06 34.17 -14.50
C PRO A 292 24.04 35.21 -15.02
N LEU A 293 24.41 35.98 -16.05
CA LEU A 293 23.56 36.98 -16.73
C LEU A 293 22.80 36.38 -17.95
N ASP A 294 23.05 35.11 -18.24
CA ASP A 294 22.38 34.33 -19.28
C ASP A 294 21.25 33.55 -18.61
N GLU A 295 20.14 33.37 -19.32
CA GLU A 295 18.96 32.70 -18.77
C GLU A 295 18.48 31.59 -19.72
N SER A 296 18.06 30.48 -19.15
CA SER A 296 17.54 29.35 -19.93
C SER A 296 16.57 28.52 -19.11
N PHE A 297 15.47 28.10 -19.71
CA PHE A 297 14.57 27.12 -19.10
C PHE A 297 13.97 26.18 -20.12
N VAL A 298 13.57 25.01 -19.64
CA VAL A 298 12.91 23.96 -20.44
C VAL A 298 11.41 24.00 -20.13
N VAL A 299 10.60 23.85 -21.18
CA VAL A 299 9.16 23.65 -21.08
C VAL A 299 8.78 22.34 -21.74
N ASP A 300 7.93 21.59 -21.05
CA ASP A 300 7.54 20.26 -21.48
C ASP A 300 6.22 20.30 -22.25
N CYS A 301 6.08 19.42 -23.23
CA CYS A 301 4.81 19.05 -23.86
C CYS A 301 4.04 20.24 -24.45
N LEU A 302 4.74 21.12 -25.17
CA LEU A 302 4.07 22.22 -25.87
C LEU A 302 3.06 21.70 -26.90
N GLU A 303 1.90 22.35 -26.93
CA GLU A 303 0.78 21.98 -27.79
C GLU A 303 1.15 22.16 -29.26
N PRO A 304 0.83 21.19 -30.15
CA PRO A 304 1.12 21.30 -31.57
C PRO A 304 0.27 22.37 -32.25
N ASN A 305 0.82 23.00 -33.29
CA ASN A 305 0.18 24.09 -34.05
C ASN A 305 -0.26 25.30 -33.19
N THR A 306 0.47 25.58 -32.11
CA THR A 306 0.15 26.64 -31.16
C THR A 306 1.18 27.75 -31.24
N THR A 307 0.70 29.00 -31.27
CA THR A 307 1.55 30.20 -31.21
C THR A 307 1.81 30.55 -29.76
N TYR A 308 3.07 30.76 -29.42
CA TYR A 308 3.55 31.18 -28.11
C TYR A 308 4.19 32.55 -28.19
N TRP A 309 4.19 33.27 -27.06
CA TRP A 309 4.81 34.58 -26.89
C TRP A 309 5.96 34.48 -25.90
N VAL A 310 7.14 34.97 -26.28
CA VAL A 310 8.32 35.06 -25.41
C VAL A 310 8.48 36.52 -24.99
N GLN A 311 8.52 36.76 -23.70
CA GLN A 311 8.90 38.04 -23.11
C GLN A 311 10.36 37.94 -22.70
N VAL A 312 11.20 38.85 -23.21
CA VAL A 312 12.60 39.00 -22.76
C VAL A 312 12.72 40.37 -22.12
N ASP A 313 13.36 40.41 -20.96
CA ASP A 313 13.53 41.62 -20.16
C ASP A 313 14.95 41.72 -19.59
N GLY A 314 15.32 42.91 -19.14
CA GLY A 314 16.52 43.15 -18.34
C GLY A 314 16.15 43.49 -16.90
N SER A 315 16.85 42.89 -15.94
CA SER A 315 16.55 43.11 -14.53
C SER A 315 16.83 44.55 -14.09
N SER A 316 16.22 44.96 -12.97
CA SER A 316 16.53 46.23 -12.28
C SER A 316 18.01 46.51 -11.97
N LEU A 317 18.91 45.50 -12.04
CA LEU A 317 20.36 45.70 -11.91
C LEU A 317 21.00 46.15 -13.21
N ASN A 318 20.45 45.75 -14.35
CA ASN A 318 20.91 46.08 -15.69
C ASN A 318 19.79 45.86 -16.72
N THR A 319 19.01 46.92 -16.95
CA THR A 319 17.68 46.84 -17.58
C THR A 319 17.70 46.79 -19.09
N GLU A 320 18.77 47.24 -19.75
CA GLU A 320 18.89 47.22 -21.21
C GLU A 320 20.24 46.71 -21.71
N GLY A 321 20.28 46.20 -22.94
CA GLY A 321 21.50 45.77 -23.62
C GLY A 321 21.25 44.88 -24.83
N TYR A 322 22.31 44.22 -25.31
CA TYR A 322 22.24 43.29 -26.45
C TYR A 322 22.11 41.85 -25.99
N PHE A 323 21.32 41.05 -26.71
CA PHE A 323 21.13 39.63 -26.39
C PHE A 323 20.89 38.76 -27.63
N GLY A 324 21.09 37.45 -27.44
CA GLY A 324 20.61 36.41 -28.35
C GLY A 324 19.43 35.67 -27.75
N LEU A 325 18.55 35.16 -28.61
CA LEU A 325 17.44 34.29 -28.25
C LEU A 325 17.49 33.07 -29.16
N SER A 326 17.44 31.87 -28.58
CA SER A 326 17.39 30.59 -29.27
C SER A 326 16.33 29.70 -28.62
N ILE A 327 15.45 29.15 -29.45
CA ILE A 327 14.39 28.22 -29.05
C ILE A 327 14.71 26.89 -29.72
N VAL A 328 14.86 25.83 -28.93
CA VAL A 328 15.37 24.53 -29.38
C VAL A 328 14.39 23.42 -29.02
N ASP A 329 13.96 22.64 -30.00
CA ASP A 329 13.14 21.45 -29.84
C ASP A 329 14.03 20.21 -29.74
N ASN A 330 13.81 19.35 -28.74
CA ASN A 330 14.66 18.18 -28.50
C ASN A 330 14.49 17.05 -29.55
N GLY A 331 13.45 17.10 -30.38
CA GLY A 331 13.19 16.11 -31.42
C GLY A 331 12.80 14.71 -30.91
N ILE A 332 12.36 14.59 -29.66
CA ILE A 332 11.80 13.36 -29.09
C ILE A 332 10.28 13.45 -29.21
N LEU A 333 9.63 12.48 -29.83
CA LEU A 333 8.16 12.52 -29.95
C LEU A 333 7.50 12.13 -28.60
N PRO A 334 6.43 12.84 -28.22
CA PRO A 334 5.48 12.39 -27.20
C PRO A 334 5.00 10.95 -27.43
N SER A 335 4.66 10.26 -26.35
CA SER A 335 4.14 8.91 -26.44
C SER A 335 2.82 8.87 -27.25
N PRO A 336 2.73 8.05 -28.31
CA PRO A 336 1.53 8.04 -29.16
C PRO A 336 0.37 7.24 -28.56
N ASN A 337 0.55 6.62 -27.39
CA ASN A 337 -0.29 5.59 -26.80
C ASN A 337 -0.78 5.92 -25.39
N ASP A 338 -1.03 7.21 -25.18
CA ASP A 338 -1.56 7.82 -23.96
C ASP A 338 -2.92 7.26 -23.49
N PHE A 339 -3.82 6.87 -24.40
CA PHE A 339 -5.11 6.26 -24.04
C PHE A 339 -5.17 4.77 -24.37
N VAL A 340 -6.02 4.03 -23.65
CA VAL A 340 -6.31 2.60 -23.89
C VAL A 340 -6.67 2.31 -25.37
N CYS A 341 -7.36 3.25 -26.04
CA CYS A 341 -7.83 3.05 -27.42
C CYS A 341 -6.81 3.40 -28.51
N ASN A 342 -5.69 4.04 -28.18
CA ASN A 342 -4.52 4.20 -29.04
C ASN A 342 -3.34 3.37 -28.54
N ALA A 343 -3.61 2.33 -27.74
CA ALA A 343 -2.61 1.38 -27.29
C ALA A 343 -1.81 0.81 -28.47
N ILE A 344 -0.49 0.69 -28.32
CA ILE A 344 0.38 0.12 -29.36
C ILE A 344 0.13 -1.39 -29.46
N ASP A 345 -0.18 -1.88 -30.66
CA ASP A 345 -0.28 -3.31 -30.95
C ASP A 345 1.11 -3.94 -31.04
N LEU A 346 1.45 -4.78 -30.05
CA LEU A 346 2.68 -5.54 -30.01
C LEU A 346 2.60 -6.84 -30.83
N GLY A 347 1.40 -7.24 -31.29
CA GLY A 347 1.18 -8.39 -32.15
C GLY A 347 0.63 -9.63 -31.44
N ILE A 348 0.95 -10.80 -32.00
CA ILE A 348 0.44 -12.10 -31.53
C ILE A 348 1.49 -12.83 -30.71
N LEU A 349 1.17 -13.13 -29.44
CA LEU A 349 2.01 -13.88 -28.53
C LEU A 349 1.79 -15.39 -28.72
N ALA A 350 2.89 -16.11 -28.94
CA ALA A 350 2.96 -17.55 -29.10
C ALA A 350 4.00 -18.14 -28.12
N THR A 351 4.08 -19.46 -28.06
CA THR A 351 4.78 -20.23 -27.01
C THR A 351 6.30 -20.02 -26.90
N THR A 352 6.93 -19.33 -27.86
CA THR A 352 8.41 -19.19 -27.92
C THR A 352 8.88 -17.85 -28.49
N ASN A 353 7.98 -16.88 -28.68
CA ASN A 353 8.36 -15.55 -29.14
C ASN A 353 8.28 -14.52 -28.01
N THR A 354 9.08 -13.48 -28.19
CA THR A 354 9.02 -12.26 -27.38
C THR A 354 8.43 -11.16 -28.26
N LEU A 355 7.43 -10.47 -27.75
CA LEU A 355 6.90 -9.22 -28.31
C LEU A 355 7.50 -8.03 -27.56
N GLY A 356 7.50 -6.86 -28.18
CA GLY A 356 7.99 -5.63 -27.56
C GLY A 356 9.18 -5.00 -28.27
N ALA A 357 9.71 -3.94 -27.68
CA ALA A 357 10.86 -3.16 -28.17
C ALA A 357 11.44 -2.31 -27.03
N ASP A 358 12.64 -1.78 -27.26
CA ASP A 358 13.47 -1.06 -26.28
C ASP A 358 13.44 0.47 -26.47
N THR A 359 12.47 1.00 -27.23
CA THR A 359 12.48 2.40 -27.72
C THR A 359 11.23 3.18 -27.33
N PHE A 360 10.54 2.80 -26.27
CA PHE A 360 9.32 3.49 -25.83
C PHE A 360 9.66 4.55 -24.78
N ASN A 361 8.71 5.46 -24.58
CA ASN A 361 8.72 6.46 -23.52
C ASN A 361 7.28 6.76 -23.11
N ASN A 362 7.09 7.37 -21.95
CA ASN A 362 5.80 7.89 -21.49
C ASN A 362 5.76 9.42 -21.45
N PHE A 363 6.74 10.11 -22.05
CA PHE A 363 6.77 11.56 -22.08
C PHE A 363 5.46 12.13 -22.64
N CYS A 364 4.95 13.14 -21.94
CA CYS A 364 3.71 13.84 -22.28
C CYS A 364 2.45 12.96 -22.28
N ALA A 365 2.50 11.75 -21.68
CA ALA A 365 1.29 11.00 -21.39
C ALA A 365 0.50 11.70 -20.27
N GLY A 366 -0.82 11.72 -20.39
CA GLY A 366 -1.73 12.13 -19.35
C GLY A 366 -2.30 10.93 -18.59
N VAL A 367 -3.38 11.19 -17.86
CA VAL A 367 -4.21 10.15 -17.27
C VAL A 367 -5.65 10.43 -17.69
N ALA A 368 -6.21 9.54 -18.50
CA ALA A 368 -7.57 9.70 -18.96
C ALA A 368 -8.60 9.39 -17.86
N SER A 369 -9.77 10.04 -17.96
CA SER A 369 -10.89 9.75 -17.06
C SER A 369 -11.37 8.30 -17.26
N GLY A 370 -11.33 7.51 -16.19
CA GLY A 370 -11.79 6.12 -16.18
C GLY A 370 -10.67 5.08 -16.36
N GLU A 371 -9.40 5.49 -16.38
CA GLU A 371 -8.30 4.54 -16.31
C GLU A 371 -8.28 3.79 -14.97
N PRO A 372 -8.10 2.46 -14.99
CA PRO A 372 -8.07 1.65 -13.79
C PRO A 372 -6.80 1.92 -12.98
N VAL A 373 -6.92 1.90 -11.66
CA VAL A 373 -5.77 1.91 -10.74
C VAL A 373 -5.50 0.46 -10.33
N PRO A 374 -4.34 -0.12 -10.69
CA PRO A 374 -3.99 -1.49 -10.32
C PRO A 374 -3.91 -1.70 -8.80
N SER A 375 -4.30 -2.90 -8.35
CA SER A 375 -4.28 -3.27 -6.94
C SER A 375 -2.87 -3.39 -6.35
N GLY A 376 -1.89 -3.81 -7.16
CA GLY A 376 -0.49 -3.97 -6.76
C GLY A 376 0.28 -2.66 -6.53
N TRP A 377 -0.26 -1.52 -6.96
CA TRP A 377 0.46 -0.24 -6.91
C TRP A 377 0.26 0.55 -5.60
N ASN A 378 -0.15 -0.11 -4.52
CA ASN A 378 -0.30 0.47 -3.17
C ASN A 378 -1.14 1.77 -3.12
N SER A 379 -2.15 1.89 -4.00
CA SER A 379 -3.04 3.06 -4.19
C SER A 379 -2.35 4.40 -4.49
N GLY A 380 -1.15 4.39 -5.09
CA GLY A 380 -0.55 5.60 -5.64
C GLY A 380 -1.40 6.19 -6.78
N PRO A 381 -1.32 7.51 -7.05
CA PRO A 381 -1.99 8.10 -8.20
C PRO A 381 -1.37 7.57 -9.50
N LEU A 382 -2.20 7.44 -10.54
CA LEU A 382 -1.72 7.37 -11.92
C LEU A 382 -1.08 8.72 -12.27
N LEU A 383 0.01 8.72 -13.03
CA LEU A 383 0.73 9.95 -13.37
C LEU A 383 0.86 10.21 -14.87
N GLN A 384 1.53 9.31 -15.60
CA GLN A 384 1.81 9.43 -17.03
C GLN A 384 1.69 8.04 -17.68
N THR A 385 0.46 7.63 -17.95
CA THR A 385 0.14 6.24 -18.33
C THR A 385 0.26 6.02 -19.83
N THR A 386 0.90 4.92 -20.21
CA THR A 386 0.98 4.47 -21.60
C THR A 386 0.41 3.07 -21.75
N TRP A 387 -0.20 2.82 -22.90
CA TRP A 387 -0.97 1.62 -23.14
C TRP A 387 -0.43 0.80 -24.30
N PHE A 388 -0.36 -0.50 -24.12
CA PHE A 388 0.02 -1.48 -25.14
C PHE A 388 -1.04 -2.56 -25.20
N HIS A 389 -1.13 -3.29 -26.31
CA HIS A 389 -1.95 -4.48 -26.35
C HIS A 389 -1.30 -5.58 -27.18
N PHE A 390 -1.66 -6.82 -26.87
CA PHE A 390 -1.25 -8.00 -27.63
C PHE A 390 -2.37 -9.03 -27.62
N THR A 391 -2.34 -9.96 -28.58
CA THR A 391 -3.32 -11.06 -28.63
C THR A 391 -2.60 -12.39 -28.48
N THR A 392 -3.08 -13.26 -27.61
CA THR A 392 -2.55 -14.63 -27.51
C THR A 392 -2.97 -15.47 -28.72
N ALA A 393 -2.11 -16.37 -29.17
CA ALA A 393 -2.40 -17.31 -30.25
C ALA A 393 -3.49 -18.34 -29.87
N ASP A 394 -3.91 -19.15 -30.85
CA ASP A 394 -4.83 -20.28 -30.66
C ASP A 394 -4.29 -21.32 -29.65
N THR A 395 -2.97 -21.39 -29.52
CA THR A 395 -2.24 -22.24 -28.58
C THR A 395 -1.17 -21.38 -27.90
N ILE A 396 -1.40 -21.03 -26.64
CA ILE A 396 -0.38 -20.43 -25.78
C ILE A 396 -0.16 -21.37 -24.60
N ASP A 397 1.11 -21.58 -24.28
CA ASP A 397 1.55 -22.35 -23.14
C ASP A 397 1.47 -21.43 -21.89
N ALA A 398 1.06 -21.99 -20.76
CA ALA A 398 1.07 -21.37 -19.44
C ALA A 398 2.40 -20.65 -19.15
N GLY A 399 2.31 -19.53 -18.41
CA GLY A 399 3.50 -18.83 -17.91
C GLY A 399 4.04 -17.74 -18.85
N THR A 400 3.24 -16.72 -19.13
CA THR A 400 3.75 -15.50 -19.79
C THR A 400 4.55 -14.66 -18.81
N HIS A 401 5.69 -14.13 -19.27
CA HIS A 401 6.51 -13.17 -18.54
C HIS A 401 6.42 -11.80 -19.21
N ILE A 402 6.13 -10.76 -18.44
CA ILE A 402 6.11 -9.37 -18.90
C ILE A 402 7.17 -8.60 -18.12
N SER A 403 8.09 -7.99 -18.84
CA SER A 403 9.18 -7.20 -18.27
C SER A 403 9.12 -5.78 -18.82
N VAL A 404 9.21 -4.80 -17.95
CA VAL A 404 9.46 -3.40 -18.30
C VAL A 404 10.84 -3.05 -17.78
N VAL A 405 11.72 -2.60 -18.67
CA VAL A 405 13.08 -2.23 -18.32
C VAL A 405 13.24 -0.73 -18.55
N SER A 406 13.70 0.00 -17.54
CA SER A 406 13.99 1.42 -17.67
C SER A 406 15.22 1.68 -18.54
N ASP A 407 15.13 2.68 -19.41
CA ASP A 407 16.12 3.11 -20.41
C ASP A 407 17.15 2.04 -20.83
N PRO A 408 16.70 0.93 -21.46
CA PRO A 408 17.58 -0.18 -21.82
C PRO A 408 18.66 0.22 -22.84
N LEU A 409 18.49 1.35 -23.54
CA LEU A 409 19.41 1.86 -24.54
C LEU A 409 20.34 2.97 -24.02
N ASN A 410 20.16 3.44 -22.78
CA ASN A 410 20.87 4.57 -22.19
C ASN A 410 20.80 5.82 -23.07
N VAL A 411 19.59 6.16 -23.55
CA VAL A 411 19.33 7.28 -24.47
C VAL A 411 18.82 8.54 -23.78
N GLY A 412 18.43 8.50 -22.51
CA GLY A 412 17.91 9.67 -21.81
C GLY A 412 17.55 9.40 -20.35
N ASP A 413 16.40 9.90 -19.93
CA ASP A 413 15.94 9.79 -18.56
C ASP A 413 15.37 8.40 -18.25
N ASP A 414 15.69 7.90 -17.05
CA ASP A 414 15.18 6.65 -16.52
C ASP A 414 13.72 6.83 -16.06
N LEU A 415 12.83 5.91 -16.44
CA LEU A 415 11.48 5.78 -15.89
C LEU A 415 11.49 4.87 -14.65
N ASP A 416 10.96 5.30 -13.51
CA ASP A 416 10.66 4.39 -12.39
C ASP A 416 9.33 3.68 -12.67
N ALA A 417 9.41 2.54 -13.36
CA ALA A 417 8.27 1.93 -14.01
C ALA A 417 7.29 1.28 -13.01
N LYS A 418 6.02 1.26 -13.40
CA LYS A 418 4.97 0.41 -12.84
C LYS A 418 4.28 -0.31 -13.99
N VAL A 419 3.88 -1.56 -13.81
CA VAL A 419 3.25 -2.34 -14.88
C VAL A 419 2.00 -3.07 -14.41
N ALA A 420 0.97 -3.10 -15.26
CA ALA A 420 -0.27 -3.84 -15.02
C ALA A 420 -0.85 -4.40 -16.32
N VAL A 421 -1.58 -5.51 -16.21
CA VAL A 421 -2.16 -6.26 -17.32
C VAL A 421 -3.65 -6.42 -17.11
N TYR A 422 -4.42 -6.22 -18.17
CA TYR A 422 -5.87 -6.21 -18.15
C TYR A 422 -6.48 -7.09 -19.24
N THR A 423 -7.63 -7.66 -18.93
CA THR A 423 -8.59 -8.17 -19.92
C THR A 423 -9.72 -7.16 -20.11
N SER A 424 -10.34 -7.16 -21.28
CA SER A 424 -11.52 -6.34 -21.56
C SER A 424 -12.78 -7.20 -21.67
N SER A 425 -13.86 -6.76 -21.03
CA SER A 425 -15.15 -7.47 -21.04
C SER A 425 -15.79 -7.66 -22.42
N ASN A 426 -15.37 -6.91 -23.43
CA ASN A 426 -15.84 -7.04 -24.81
C ASN A 426 -14.70 -7.31 -25.82
N GLY A 427 -13.47 -7.56 -25.35
CA GLY A 427 -12.29 -7.74 -26.21
C GLY A 427 -11.89 -6.49 -27.00
N SER A 428 -12.27 -5.29 -26.55
CA SER A 428 -11.91 -4.01 -27.18
C SER A 428 -11.54 -2.96 -26.12
N CYS A 429 -10.85 -1.89 -26.52
CA CYS A 429 -10.46 -0.78 -25.64
C CYS A 429 -11.62 -0.03 -24.98
N THR A 430 -12.86 -0.29 -25.41
CA THR A 430 -14.09 0.34 -24.86
C THR A 430 -14.79 -0.52 -23.80
N GLY A 431 -14.35 -1.76 -23.60
CA GLY A 431 -14.89 -2.64 -22.58
C GLY A 431 -14.42 -2.26 -21.18
N LEU A 432 -15.06 -2.85 -20.19
CA LEU A 432 -14.61 -2.71 -18.80
C LEU A 432 -13.31 -3.51 -18.65
N LEU A 433 -12.24 -2.84 -18.22
CA LEU A 433 -10.96 -3.50 -17.95
C LEU A 433 -11.01 -4.20 -16.59
N SER A 434 -10.61 -5.47 -16.57
CA SER A 434 -10.43 -6.28 -15.37
C SER A 434 -8.95 -6.62 -15.24
N GLU A 435 -8.37 -6.27 -14.10
CA GLU A 435 -6.97 -6.56 -13.80
C GLU A 435 -6.72 -8.07 -13.80
N VAL A 436 -5.62 -8.48 -14.41
CA VAL A 436 -5.12 -9.86 -14.47
C VAL A 436 -3.96 -10.00 -13.50
N ALA A 437 -3.01 -9.07 -13.57
CA ALA A 437 -1.85 -8.98 -12.71
C ALA A 437 -1.29 -7.56 -12.75
N SER A 438 -0.57 -7.16 -11.70
CA SER A 438 0.19 -5.92 -11.64
C SER A 438 1.41 -6.12 -10.77
N ASP A 439 2.45 -5.32 -11.02
CA ASP A 439 3.66 -5.29 -10.19
C ASP A 439 4.17 -3.85 -10.05
N TYR A 440 4.78 -3.60 -8.89
CA TYR A 440 5.44 -2.35 -8.52
C TYR A 440 6.30 -2.56 -7.26
N ASP A 441 7.60 -2.29 -7.33
CA ASP A 441 8.54 -2.37 -6.21
C ASP A 441 8.93 -0.97 -5.68
N PRO A 442 8.25 -0.44 -4.65
CA PRO A 442 8.54 0.89 -4.11
C PRO A 442 9.82 0.98 -3.26
N ASP A 443 10.45 -0.15 -2.89
CA ASP A 443 11.48 -0.20 -1.84
C ASP A 443 12.92 -0.33 -2.38
N PHE A 444 13.12 -0.42 -3.71
CA PHE A 444 14.45 -0.60 -4.30
C PHE A 444 15.20 0.73 -4.56
N PRO A 445 16.49 0.84 -4.16
CA PRO A 445 17.24 2.07 -4.27
C PRO A 445 17.72 2.31 -5.71
N LEU A 446 17.16 3.32 -6.40
CA LEU A 446 17.71 4.18 -7.48
C LEU A 446 18.60 3.55 -8.61
N PHE A 447 18.69 2.22 -8.72
CA PHE A 447 19.61 1.53 -9.64
C PHE A 447 18.95 0.37 -10.40
N TYR A 448 17.70 0.06 -10.10
CA TYR A 448 16.87 -0.91 -10.82
C TYR A 448 15.45 -0.33 -10.89
N THR A 449 15.09 0.17 -12.07
CA THR A 449 13.87 0.96 -12.33
C THR A 449 12.89 0.21 -13.26
N GLY A 450 13.04 -1.12 -13.35
CA GLY A 450 12.21 -2.01 -14.15
C GLY A 450 11.33 -2.91 -13.29
N GLU A 451 10.29 -3.49 -13.91
CA GLU A 451 9.27 -4.31 -13.27
C GLU A 451 9.02 -5.61 -14.03
N ASP A 452 8.70 -6.69 -13.32
CA ASP A 452 8.59 -8.02 -13.90
C ASP A 452 7.36 -8.79 -13.37
N ILE A 453 6.35 -8.96 -14.24
CA ILE A 453 5.23 -9.87 -13.95
C ILE A 453 5.53 -11.25 -14.54
N ALA A 454 5.90 -12.20 -13.67
CA ALA A 454 6.20 -13.57 -14.05
C ALA A 454 4.99 -14.52 -13.93
N ASN A 455 5.02 -15.60 -14.72
CA ASN A 455 4.11 -16.75 -14.64
C ASN A 455 2.61 -16.42 -14.79
N ILE A 456 2.26 -15.44 -15.64
CA ILE A 456 0.86 -15.06 -15.87
C ILE A 456 0.15 -16.12 -16.72
N CYS A 457 -1.06 -16.47 -16.29
CA CYS A 457 -1.95 -17.39 -16.97
C CYS A 457 -2.87 -16.65 -17.95
N LEU A 458 -2.45 -16.60 -19.21
CA LEU A 458 -3.22 -15.96 -20.28
C LEU A 458 -4.08 -16.98 -21.04
N GLN A 459 -5.32 -16.62 -21.32
CA GLN A 459 -6.26 -17.41 -22.09
C GLN A 459 -5.88 -17.37 -23.58
N PRO A 460 -6.02 -18.47 -24.35
CA PRO A 460 -5.83 -18.46 -25.79
C PRO A 460 -6.80 -17.50 -26.50
N ASN A 461 -6.41 -17.00 -27.67
CA ASN A 461 -7.24 -16.10 -28.51
C ASN A 461 -7.84 -14.89 -27.78
N THR A 462 -7.11 -14.35 -26.81
CA THR A 462 -7.59 -13.26 -25.96
C THR A 462 -6.65 -12.06 -26.10
N THR A 463 -7.24 -10.88 -26.29
CA THR A 463 -6.50 -9.61 -26.32
C THR A 463 -6.35 -9.08 -24.90
N TYR A 464 -5.12 -8.70 -24.56
CA TYR A 464 -4.74 -8.12 -23.28
C TYR A 464 -4.21 -6.72 -23.47
N TRP A 465 -4.48 -5.84 -22.51
CA TRP A 465 -3.95 -4.48 -22.45
C TRP A 465 -2.91 -4.40 -21.35
N VAL A 466 -1.75 -3.81 -21.66
CA VAL A 466 -0.69 -3.55 -20.69
C VAL A 466 -0.63 -2.05 -20.45
N GLN A 467 -0.71 -1.66 -19.19
CA GLN A 467 -0.53 -0.29 -18.73
C GLN A 467 0.88 -0.17 -18.16
N VAL A 468 1.63 0.84 -18.59
CA VAL A 468 2.93 1.21 -18.04
C VAL A 468 2.83 2.65 -17.54
N ASP A 469 3.24 2.91 -16.31
CA ASP A 469 3.21 4.24 -15.68
C ASP A 469 4.53 4.51 -14.95
N GLY A 470 4.78 5.77 -14.59
CA GLY A 470 5.87 6.16 -13.71
C GLY A 470 5.47 6.23 -12.24
N SER A 471 6.48 6.24 -11.37
CA SER A 471 6.32 6.52 -9.94
C SER A 471 6.35 8.02 -9.65
N THR A 472 6.18 8.41 -8.38
CA THR A 472 6.33 9.82 -7.97
C THR A 472 7.76 10.34 -8.07
N VAL A 473 8.73 9.44 -8.25
CA VAL A 473 10.12 9.73 -8.58
C VAL A 473 10.31 9.25 -10.02
N ASN A 474 10.92 10.05 -10.90
CA ASN A 474 11.09 9.71 -12.32
C ASN A 474 9.76 9.30 -12.99
N VAL A 475 8.83 10.27 -12.98
CA VAL A 475 7.45 10.12 -13.47
C VAL A 475 7.41 9.74 -14.95
N ASP A 476 8.38 10.24 -15.70
CA ASP A 476 8.57 9.97 -17.11
C ASP A 476 10.00 9.58 -17.45
N GLY A 477 10.14 8.90 -18.58
CA GLY A 477 11.43 8.43 -19.07
C GLY A 477 11.30 7.45 -20.22
N PHE A 478 12.45 6.95 -20.67
CA PHE A 478 12.54 5.87 -21.65
C PHE A 478 12.37 4.51 -20.98
N PHE A 479 11.76 3.58 -21.71
CA PHE A 479 11.65 2.19 -21.27
C PHE A 479 11.54 1.21 -22.46
N GLY A 480 11.93 -0.03 -22.20
CA GLY A 480 11.61 -1.18 -23.02
C GLY A 480 10.50 -2.01 -22.39
N ILE A 481 9.65 -2.60 -23.21
CA ILE A 481 8.69 -3.63 -22.77
C ILE A 481 9.00 -4.91 -23.53
N SER A 482 8.98 -6.03 -22.82
CA SER A 482 9.08 -7.36 -23.42
C SER A 482 8.02 -8.30 -22.85
N ILE A 483 7.32 -9.01 -23.74
CA ILE A 483 6.28 -9.99 -23.40
C ILE A 483 6.70 -11.32 -23.99
N THR A 484 7.06 -12.27 -23.14
CA THR A 484 7.61 -13.57 -23.55
C THR A 484 6.65 -14.68 -23.16
N GLY A 485 6.21 -15.47 -24.14
CA GLY A 485 5.50 -16.72 -23.87
C GLY A 485 6.52 -17.79 -23.49
N ASN A 486 6.32 -18.48 -22.36
CA ASN A 486 7.12 -19.65 -22.00
C ASN A 486 6.40 -20.94 -22.42
N ASP A 487 7.20 -21.98 -22.66
CA ASP A 487 6.76 -23.35 -23.02
C ASP A 487 6.39 -24.13 -21.74
N VAL A 488 5.42 -23.65 -20.95
CA VAL A 488 4.80 -24.46 -19.89
C VAL A 488 3.43 -24.92 -20.38
N PRO A 489 3.21 -26.20 -20.73
CA PRO A 489 1.94 -26.62 -21.30
C PRO A 489 0.76 -26.32 -20.36
N PHE A 490 -0.32 -25.73 -20.88
CA PHE A 490 -1.59 -25.68 -20.13
C PHE A 490 -2.00 -27.13 -19.80
N PRO A 491 -2.37 -27.44 -18.56
CA PRO A 491 -2.81 -28.78 -18.23
C PRO A 491 -4.12 -29.06 -18.97
N HIS A 492 -4.05 -29.81 -20.06
CA HIS A 492 -5.22 -30.27 -20.82
C HIS A 492 -6.19 -31.11 -19.99
N ASN A 493 -5.76 -31.55 -18.81
CA ASN A 493 -6.53 -32.35 -17.88
C ASN A 493 -7.14 -31.53 -16.73
N ASP A 494 -7.42 -30.25 -16.98
CA ASP A 494 -8.11 -29.34 -16.05
C ASP A 494 -9.53 -29.82 -15.71
N LEU A 495 -10.22 -30.43 -16.69
CA LEU A 495 -11.55 -31.00 -16.50
C LEU A 495 -11.50 -32.52 -16.29
N ILE A 496 -12.38 -33.05 -15.42
CA ILE A 496 -12.49 -34.51 -15.18
C ILE A 496 -12.74 -35.33 -16.46
N CYS A 497 -13.45 -34.78 -17.44
CA CYS A 497 -13.69 -35.44 -18.73
C CYS A 497 -12.48 -35.43 -19.67
N GLU A 498 -11.47 -34.62 -19.35
CA GLU A 498 -10.20 -34.51 -20.06
C GLU A 498 -9.06 -35.12 -19.24
N ALA A 499 -9.39 -35.86 -18.18
CA ALA A 499 -8.44 -36.50 -17.29
C ALA A 499 -7.40 -37.32 -18.06
N PHE A 500 -6.13 -37.11 -17.73
CA PHE A 500 -5.02 -37.81 -18.38
C PHE A 500 -5.04 -39.30 -18.00
N ASP A 501 -5.17 -40.19 -18.99
CA ASP A 501 -5.21 -41.64 -18.74
C ASP A 501 -3.79 -42.19 -18.52
N LEU A 502 -3.50 -42.58 -17.28
CA LEU A 502 -2.24 -43.20 -16.86
C LEU A 502 -2.14 -44.68 -17.27
N GLY A 503 -3.22 -45.27 -17.79
CA GLY A 503 -3.27 -46.63 -18.31
C GLY A 503 -4.01 -47.60 -17.39
N THR A 504 -3.67 -48.89 -17.53
CA THR A 504 -4.29 -49.98 -16.76
C THR A 504 -3.31 -50.52 -15.73
N LEU A 505 -3.69 -50.45 -14.44
CA LEU A 505 -2.94 -50.97 -13.30
C LEU A 505 -3.28 -52.44 -13.08
N HIS A 506 -2.33 -53.36 -13.33
CA HIS A 506 -2.45 -54.77 -12.99
C HIS A 506 -1.73 -55.10 -11.68
N TYR A 507 -1.74 -56.38 -11.31
CA TYR A 507 -1.07 -56.90 -10.13
C TYR A 507 0.45 -56.64 -10.15
N GLY A 508 0.97 -56.01 -9.09
CA GLY A 508 2.40 -55.70 -8.95
C GLY A 508 2.92 -54.61 -9.89
N ASP A 509 2.04 -53.98 -10.67
CA ASP A 509 2.40 -52.87 -11.55
C ASP A 509 2.62 -51.58 -10.75
N THR A 510 3.40 -50.68 -11.33
CA THR A 510 3.46 -49.28 -10.93
C THR A 510 3.22 -48.42 -12.16
N LEU A 511 2.19 -47.58 -12.11
CA LEU A 511 2.00 -46.52 -13.09
C LEU A 511 2.79 -45.30 -12.61
N THR A 512 3.68 -44.77 -13.44
CA THR A 512 4.43 -43.54 -13.14
C THR A 512 4.32 -42.57 -14.29
N GLY A 513 4.22 -41.28 -14.00
CA GLY A 513 4.19 -40.23 -15.00
C GLY A 513 4.70 -38.89 -14.48
N GLY A 514 5.06 -38.00 -15.40
CA GLY A 514 5.52 -36.65 -15.12
C GLY A 514 6.76 -36.26 -15.94
N PRO A 515 7.19 -34.98 -15.87
CA PRO A 515 6.62 -33.92 -15.05
C PRO A 515 5.21 -33.51 -15.52
N TYR A 516 4.29 -33.37 -14.56
CA TYR A 516 2.97 -32.76 -14.76
C TYR A 516 2.94 -31.41 -14.05
N THR A 517 1.98 -30.56 -14.38
CA THR A 517 1.80 -29.24 -13.74
C THR A 517 0.33 -28.94 -13.54
N ASN A 518 0.02 -28.17 -12.50
CA ASN A 518 -1.30 -27.54 -12.31
C ASN A 518 -1.27 -26.04 -12.58
N ASN A 519 -0.20 -25.53 -13.22
CA ASN A 519 -0.08 -24.12 -13.60
C ASN A 519 -1.24 -23.73 -14.51
N CYS A 520 -1.91 -22.63 -14.16
CA CYS A 520 -3.04 -22.07 -14.91
C CYS A 520 -4.29 -22.94 -14.99
N SER A 521 -4.38 -24.03 -14.23
CA SER A 521 -5.59 -24.84 -14.15
C SER A 521 -6.66 -24.17 -13.28
N THR A 522 -7.93 -24.46 -13.52
CA THR A 522 -9.07 -23.77 -12.94
C THR A 522 -9.92 -24.70 -12.08
N ILE A 523 -10.53 -24.15 -11.03
CA ILE A 523 -11.56 -24.89 -10.29
C ILE A 523 -12.89 -24.71 -11.02
N SER A 524 -13.32 -25.77 -11.69
CA SER A 524 -14.55 -25.77 -12.47
C SER A 524 -15.80 -25.95 -11.60
N SER A 525 -16.94 -25.40 -12.03
CA SER A 525 -18.19 -25.52 -11.29
C SER A 525 -18.63 -26.99 -11.20
N GLY A 526 -18.74 -27.53 -9.99
CA GLY A 526 -19.13 -28.93 -9.74
C GLY A 526 -17.98 -29.85 -9.32
N GLU A 527 -16.76 -29.32 -9.21
CA GLU A 527 -15.64 -30.06 -8.62
C GLU A 527 -15.76 -30.15 -7.09
N PRO A 528 -15.45 -31.31 -6.50
CA PRO A 528 -15.57 -31.54 -5.06
C PRO A 528 -14.36 -30.99 -4.31
N LEU A 529 -14.29 -29.68 -4.06
CA LEU A 529 -13.25 -29.11 -3.18
C LEU A 529 -13.80 -28.07 -2.18
N PRO A 530 -13.21 -27.97 -0.97
CA PRO A 530 -13.38 -26.81 -0.09
C PRO A 530 -12.75 -25.55 -0.70
N SER A 531 -13.23 -24.36 -0.31
CA SER A 531 -12.92 -23.05 -0.90
C SER A 531 -11.48 -22.53 -0.72
N ASN A 532 -10.51 -23.36 -0.36
CA ASN A 532 -9.13 -22.97 0.00
C ASN A 532 -8.04 -23.69 -0.82
N TYR A 533 -8.42 -24.27 -1.95
CA TYR A 533 -7.54 -24.93 -2.92
C TYR A 533 -7.60 -24.15 -4.24
N GLU A 534 -6.54 -24.23 -5.04
CA GLU A 534 -6.40 -23.59 -6.35
C GLU A 534 -5.68 -24.56 -7.31
N GLY A 535 -5.96 -24.47 -8.61
CA GLY A 535 -5.27 -25.26 -9.65
C GLY A 535 -5.50 -26.77 -9.53
N THR A 536 -6.68 -27.26 -9.91
CA THR A 536 -7.04 -28.68 -10.01
C THR A 536 -6.66 -29.31 -11.34
N VAL A 537 -6.13 -30.53 -11.32
CA VAL A 537 -5.91 -31.35 -12.53
C VAL A 537 -6.30 -32.80 -12.27
N TRP A 538 -6.79 -33.46 -13.31
CA TRP A 538 -7.41 -34.78 -13.23
C TRP A 538 -6.60 -35.85 -13.96
N PHE A 539 -6.50 -37.02 -13.35
CA PHE A 539 -5.91 -38.21 -13.95
C PHE A 539 -6.90 -39.37 -13.86
N THR A 540 -6.82 -40.31 -14.78
CA THR A 540 -7.65 -41.52 -14.73
C THR A 540 -6.79 -42.75 -14.95
N PHE A 541 -7.20 -43.88 -14.38
CA PHE A 541 -6.60 -45.17 -14.65
C PHE A 541 -7.65 -46.26 -14.49
N LEU A 542 -7.43 -47.40 -15.14
CA LEU A 542 -8.28 -48.59 -15.03
C LEU A 542 -7.57 -49.65 -14.19
N THR A 543 -8.25 -50.28 -13.25
CA THR A 543 -7.72 -51.48 -12.57
C THR A 543 -8.02 -52.74 -13.39
N GLY A 544 -7.08 -53.68 -13.48
CA GLY A 544 -7.30 -54.97 -14.17
C GLY A 544 -8.17 -56.00 -13.38
N ASP A 545 -8.33 -57.19 -13.97
CA ASP A 545 -9.24 -58.26 -13.51
C ASP A 545 -8.94 -58.90 -12.14
N THR A 546 -7.78 -58.64 -11.53
CA THR A 546 -7.28 -59.36 -10.32
C THR A 546 -6.93 -58.43 -9.16
N VAL A 547 -7.52 -57.23 -9.14
CA VAL A 547 -7.14 -56.17 -8.22
C VAL A 547 -8.30 -55.89 -7.26
N ASP A 548 -8.48 -56.76 -6.27
CA ASP A 548 -9.04 -56.32 -4.98
C ASP A 548 -7.86 -56.13 -4.03
N ALA A 549 -6.95 -55.22 -4.42
CA ALA A 549 -5.63 -55.10 -3.81
C ALA A 549 -5.32 -53.66 -3.39
N GLN A 550 -4.55 -53.54 -2.29
CA GLN A 550 -4.13 -52.26 -1.75
C GLN A 550 -3.18 -51.56 -2.73
N ALA A 551 -3.48 -50.32 -3.08
CA ALA A 551 -2.62 -49.46 -3.87
C ALA A 551 -2.17 -48.24 -3.07
N LEU A 552 -0.94 -47.81 -3.36
CA LEU A 552 -0.32 -46.58 -2.87
C LEU A 552 -0.29 -45.58 -4.03
N VAL A 553 -1.01 -44.48 -3.87
CA VAL A 553 -1.00 -43.33 -4.79
C VAL A 553 -0.12 -42.25 -4.17
N GLN A 554 0.85 -41.73 -4.93
CA GLN A 554 1.80 -40.72 -4.48
C GLN A 554 1.94 -39.61 -5.52
N ALA A 555 1.97 -38.37 -5.03
CA ALA A 555 2.40 -37.20 -5.78
C ALA A 555 3.57 -36.54 -5.05
N VAL A 556 4.59 -36.14 -5.80
CA VAL A 556 5.85 -35.61 -5.25
C VAL A 556 6.24 -34.36 -6.03
N ASP A 557 6.61 -33.30 -5.31
CA ASP A 557 7.05 -32.05 -5.89
C ASP A 557 8.35 -32.18 -6.68
N LEU A 558 8.49 -31.31 -7.68
CA LEU A 558 9.75 -31.12 -8.40
C LEU A 558 10.48 -29.88 -7.87
N PRO A 559 11.78 -29.98 -7.50
CA PRO A 559 12.50 -28.89 -6.82
C PRO A 559 12.61 -27.56 -7.58
N ALA A 560 12.33 -27.55 -8.88
CA ALA A 560 12.39 -26.34 -9.70
C ALA A 560 11.15 -25.45 -9.54
N ASP A 561 10.01 -26.01 -9.12
CA ASP A 561 8.72 -25.32 -9.00
C ASP A 561 7.81 -26.05 -7.98
N PRO A 562 8.05 -25.88 -6.66
CA PRO A 562 7.41 -26.65 -5.61
C PRO A 562 5.94 -26.27 -5.40
N VAL A 563 5.07 -27.28 -5.16
CA VAL A 563 3.61 -27.11 -5.01
C VAL A 563 3.13 -27.68 -3.69
N ASN A 564 2.21 -27.00 -3.01
CA ASN A 564 1.56 -27.61 -1.86
C ASN A 564 0.45 -28.58 -2.30
N LEU A 565 0.81 -29.86 -2.52
CA LEU A 565 -0.06 -30.87 -3.16
C LEU A 565 -1.15 -31.43 -2.23
N HIS A 566 -2.36 -31.51 -2.78
CA HIS A 566 -3.51 -32.25 -2.27
C HIS A 566 -3.87 -33.39 -3.23
N LEU A 567 -4.25 -34.56 -2.70
CA LEU A 567 -4.69 -35.71 -3.50
C LEU A 567 -6.03 -36.25 -3.03
N ALA A 568 -6.94 -36.47 -3.97
CA ALA A 568 -8.21 -37.14 -3.72
C ALA A 568 -8.52 -38.18 -4.82
N LEU A 569 -8.97 -39.37 -4.40
CA LEU A 569 -9.29 -40.47 -5.31
C LEU A 569 -10.80 -40.69 -5.35
N TYR A 570 -11.34 -40.80 -6.55
CA TYR A 570 -12.77 -40.97 -6.81
C TYR A 570 -13.06 -42.17 -7.70
N THR A 571 -14.27 -42.70 -7.57
CA THR A 571 -14.99 -43.45 -8.63
C THR A 571 -16.22 -42.65 -9.06
N THR A 572 -16.82 -42.99 -10.20
CA THR A 572 -18.10 -42.40 -10.62
C THR A 572 -19.18 -43.45 -10.65
N SER A 573 -20.42 -43.05 -10.34
CA SER A 573 -21.57 -43.95 -10.23
C SER A 573 -21.89 -44.76 -11.49
N ASP A 574 -21.46 -44.29 -12.67
CA ASP A 574 -21.71 -44.94 -13.96
C ASP A 574 -20.42 -45.31 -14.73
N GLY A 575 -19.24 -45.10 -14.14
CA GLY A 575 -17.96 -45.40 -14.76
C GLY A 575 -17.49 -44.37 -15.81
N THR A 576 -18.24 -43.28 -16.02
CA THR A 576 -17.91 -42.20 -16.97
C THR A 576 -17.59 -40.90 -16.24
N CYS A 577 -16.97 -39.93 -16.93
CA CYS A 577 -16.63 -38.64 -16.32
C CYS A 577 -17.85 -37.76 -15.95
N GLY A 578 -19.06 -38.10 -16.41
CA GLY A 578 -20.30 -37.39 -16.08
C GLY A 578 -21.11 -38.00 -14.93
N GLY A 579 -20.68 -39.16 -14.42
CA GLY A 579 -21.31 -39.81 -13.27
C GLY A 579 -21.08 -39.05 -11.96
N SER A 580 -21.91 -39.32 -10.96
CA SER A 580 -21.73 -38.72 -9.63
C SER A 580 -20.45 -39.26 -8.97
N LEU A 581 -19.63 -38.37 -8.43
CA LEU A 581 -18.38 -38.73 -7.76
C LEU A 581 -18.65 -39.42 -6.42
N ILE A 582 -17.94 -40.53 -6.21
CA ILE A 582 -17.93 -41.32 -4.99
C ILE A 582 -16.49 -41.30 -4.48
N GLU A 583 -16.28 -40.66 -3.33
CA GLU A 583 -14.94 -40.48 -2.75
C GLU A 583 -14.40 -41.80 -2.17
N GLY A 584 -13.19 -42.17 -2.61
CA GLY A 584 -12.46 -43.35 -2.14
C GLY A 584 -11.40 -43.04 -1.07
N GLY A 585 -11.18 -41.75 -0.77
CA GLY A 585 -10.24 -41.24 0.24
C GLY A 585 -9.42 -40.05 -0.28
N PHE A 586 -8.87 -39.28 0.66
CA PHE A 586 -8.01 -38.13 0.39
C PHE A 586 -6.78 -38.15 1.30
N ALA A 587 -5.73 -37.47 0.89
CA ALA A 587 -4.51 -37.28 1.66
C ALA A 587 -4.13 -35.80 1.71
N ASP A 588 -3.96 -35.29 2.92
CA ASP A 588 -3.54 -33.94 3.24
C ASP A 588 -2.29 -34.01 4.12
N ASP A 589 -1.13 -33.57 3.62
CA ASP A 589 0.05 -33.34 4.48
C ASP A 589 0.47 -31.87 4.38
N PRO A 590 0.09 -31.02 5.35
CA PRO A 590 0.41 -29.59 5.34
C PRO A 590 1.91 -29.28 5.53
N LEU A 591 2.75 -30.29 5.80
CA LEU A 591 4.18 -30.11 6.10
C LEU A 591 5.13 -30.92 5.20
N ALA A 592 4.61 -31.70 4.25
CA ALA A 592 5.43 -32.51 3.34
C ALA A 592 5.26 -32.09 1.88
N PHE A 593 6.38 -32.03 1.15
CA PHE A 593 6.47 -31.83 -0.32
C PHE A 593 5.99 -33.06 -1.14
N SER A 594 5.07 -33.83 -0.56
CA SER A 594 4.50 -35.03 -1.15
C SER A 594 3.20 -35.40 -0.45
N ALA A 595 2.20 -35.84 -1.22
CA ALA A 595 0.95 -36.40 -0.71
C ALA A 595 0.88 -37.90 -1.06
N SER A 596 0.36 -38.72 -0.14
CA SER A 596 0.22 -40.16 -0.38
C SER A 596 -1.08 -40.75 0.18
N LEU A 597 -1.82 -41.47 -0.65
CA LEU A 597 -3.05 -42.16 -0.29
C LEU A 597 -2.86 -43.68 -0.41
N THR A 598 -3.32 -44.44 0.59
CA THR A 598 -3.32 -45.91 0.54
C THR A 598 -4.75 -46.43 0.62
N GLY A 599 -5.21 -47.20 -0.38
CA GLY A 599 -6.60 -47.67 -0.46
C GLY A 599 -6.76 -48.96 -1.26
N CYS A 600 -7.88 -49.67 -1.06
CA CYS A 600 -8.23 -50.84 -1.85
C CYS A 600 -8.98 -50.40 -3.10
N LEU A 601 -8.39 -50.66 -4.26
CA LEU A 601 -9.00 -50.34 -5.54
C LEU A 601 -9.94 -51.47 -5.95
N GLN A 602 -11.09 -51.14 -6.54
CA GLN A 602 -12.04 -52.15 -7.01
C GLN A 602 -11.56 -52.74 -8.33
N PRO A 603 -11.68 -54.05 -8.58
CA PRO A 603 -11.24 -54.65 -9.85
C PRO A 603 -12.13 -54.21 -11.00
N ASN A 604 -11.54 -54.06 -12.20
CA ASN A 604 -12.24 -53.61 -13.41
C ASN A 604 -12.99 -52.27 -13.29
N THR A 605 -12.57 -51.43 -12.35
CA THR A 605 -13.15 -50.12 -12.10
C THR A 605 -12.23 -49.02 -12.63
N ARG A 606 -12.82 -48.03 -13.30
CA ARG A 606 -12.11 -46.80 -13.63
C ARG A 606 -12.05 -45.94 -12.37
N HIS A 607 -10.89 -45.36 -12.11
CA HIS A 607 -10.66 -44.42 -11.02
C HIS A 607 -10.27 -43.05 -11.59
N TRP A 608 -10.59 -42.01 -10.84
CA TRP A 608 -10.24 -40.62 -11.14
C TRP A 608 -9.46 -40.07 -9.97
N LEU A 609 -8.28 -39.53 -10.24
CA LEU A 609 -7.40 -38.91 -9.27
C LEU A 609 -7.42 -37.41 -9.51
N GLN A 610 -7.83 -36.65 -8.51
CA GLN A 610 -7.72 -35.20 -8.50
C GLN A 610 -6.43 -34.82 -7.77
N VAL A 611 -5.63 -33.95 -8.40
CA VAL A 611 -4.46 -33.31 -7.78
C VAL A 611 -4.74 -31.83 -7.74
N ALA A 612 -4.55 -31.18 -6.59
CA ALA A 612 -4.77 -29.75 -6.43
C ALA A 612 -3.64 -29.09 -5.64
N GLY A 613 -3.46 -27.78 -5.81
CA GLY A 613 -2.58 -26.98 -4.98
C GLY A 613 -3.35 -26.27 -3.86
N ARG A 614 -2.67 -25.95 -2.75
CA ARG A 614 -3.28 -25.28 -1.59
C ARG A 614 -2.81 -23.82 -1.48
N SER A 615 -3.74 -22.87 -1.33
CA SER A 615 -3.44 -21.43 -1.32
C SER A 615 -3.37 -20.77 0.07
N ASN A 616 -3.18 -21.51 1.16
CA ASN A 616 -3.06 -20.90 2.50
C ASN A 616 -2.22 -21.73 3.48
N LEU A 617 -1.11 -21.13 3.97
CA LEU A 617 -0.54 -21.19 5.34
C LEU A 617 0.89 -20.61 5.34
N SER A 618 1.10 -19.38 5.82
CA SER A 618 2.33 -18.79 6.41
C SER A 618 3.75 -19.22 5.90
N GLN A 619 3.89 -19.75 4.69
CA GLN A 619 5.12 -20.21 4.06
C GLN A 619 5.05 -19.98 2.53
N PRO A 620 6.20 -19.81 1.85
CA PRO A 620 6.30 -19.42 0.44
C PRO A 620 6.09 -20.60 -0.55
N ALA A 621 5.19 -21.55 -0.27
CA ALA A 621 4.88 -22.62 -1.23
C ALA A 621 3.77 -22.14 -2.17
N ASN A 622 4.02 -22.18 -3.48
CA ASN A 622 3.09 -21.76 -4.52
C ASN A 622 1.89 -22.74 -4.60
N ALA A 623 0.69 -22.22 -4.82
CA ALA A 623 -0.51 -23.04 -5.08
C ALA A 623 -0.50 -23.68 -6.49
N GLN A 624 0.50 -23.34 -7.31
CA GLN A 624 0.69 -23.84 -8.67
C GLN A 624 2.17 -24.21 -8.86
N GLY A 625 2.45 -25.29 -9.59
CA GLY A 625 3.80 -25.67 -10.01
C GLY A 625 3.85 -27.06 -10.64
N ALA A 626 4.97 -27.77 -10.48
CA ALA A 626 5.22 -29.05 -11.16
C ALA A 626 5.43 -30.25 -10.20
N PHE A 627 4.88 -31.40 -10.57
CA PHE A 627 4.90 -32.61 -9.75
C PHE A 627 5.04 -33.91 -10.58
N GLY A 628 5.47 -34.98 -9.93
CA GLY A 628 5.45 -36.35 -10.46
C GLY A 628 4.37 -37.20 -9.80
N LEU A 629 3.84 -38.19 -10.52
CA LEU A 629 2.84 -39.13 -10.02
C LEU A 629 3.31 -40.57 -10.07
N SER A 630 2.98 -41.33 -9.03
CA SER A 630 3.15 -42.79 -8.96
C SER A 630 1.95 -43.48 -8.33
N ILE A 631 1.48 -44.56 -8.94
CA ILE A 631 0.43 -45.44 -8.42
C ILE A 631 0.98 -46.86 -8.41
N THR A 632 1.21 -47.41 -7.22
CA THR A 632 1.79 -48.74 -7.01
C THR A 632 0.75 -49.71 -6.47
N ASN A 633 0.55 -50.86 -7.12
CA ASN A 633 -0.28 -51.94 -6.61
C ASN A 633 0.55 -52.92 -5.77
N SER A 634 0.27 -53.04 -4.47
CA SER A 634 1.01 -53.91 -3.55
C SER A 634 0.75 -55.41 -3.76
N GLY A 635 -0.29 -55.78 -4.51
CA GLY A 635 -0.65 -57.18 -4.77
C GLY A 635 -1.23 -57.94 -3.57
N LEU A 636 -1.62 -57.24 -2.49
CA LEU A 636 -2.27 -57.86 -1.33
C LEU A 636 -3.78 -57.95 -1.57
N THR A 637 -4.29 -59.15 -1.89
CA THR A 637 -5.72 -59.40 -2.15
C THR A 637 -6.50 -59.77 -0.88
N ASN A 638 -7.82 -59.61 -0.87
CA ASN A 638 -8.70 -60.14 0.19
C ASN A 638 -8.41 -61.63 0.51
N GLN A 639 -8.39 -62.00 1.80
CA GLN A 639 -8.15 -63.39 2.25
C GLN A 639 -9.30 -64.36 1.93
N GLY A 640 -10.45 -63.86 1.47
CA GLY A 640 -11.59 -64.67 1.04
C GLY A 640 -12.38 -65.30 2.19
N ASN A 641 -12.14 -64.88 3.43
CA ASN A 641 -12.87 -65.28 4.63
C ASN A 641 -13.60 -64.08 5.27
N ASP A 642 -14.00 -63.10 4.48
CA ASP A 642 -14.68 -61.88 4.92
C ASP A 642 -16.18 -62.05 5.18
N LEU A 643 -16.78 -63.18 4.78
CA LEU A 643 -18.15 -63.57 5.12
C LEU A 643 -18.20 -64.66 6.20
N VAL A 644 -19.23 -64.65 7.05
CA VAL A 644 -19.49 -65.68 8.08
C VAL A 644 -19.52 -67.11 7.50
N CYS A 645 -20.05 -67.26 6.28
CA CYS A 645 -20.13 -68.56 5.60
C CYS A 645 -18.79 -69.04 5.02
N ASP A 646 -17.88 -68.13 4.74
CA ASP A 646 -16.55 -68.42 4.23
C ASP A 646 -15.50 -68.45 5.35
N ALA A 647 -15.96 -68.46 6.61
CA ALA A 647 -15.11 -68.51 7.80
C ALA A 647 -14.09 -69.65 7.72
N LEU A 648 -12.82 -69.30 7.84
CA LEU A 648 -11.71 -70.24 7.76
C LEU A 648 -11.78 -71.25 8.92
N TYR A 649 -11.86 -72.55 8.61
CA TYR A 649 -11.94 -73.59 9.64
C TYR A 649 -10.56 -73.91 10.22
N LEU A 650 -10.39 -73.61 11.50
CA LEU A 650 -9.13 -73.77 12.24
C LEU A 650 -8.94 -75.19 12.80
N GLY A 651 -10.00 -76.00 12.88
CA GLY A 651 -9.97 -77.37 13.40
C GLY A 651 -10.83 -77.62 14.65
N GLU A 652 -10.70 -78.80 15.23
CA GLU A 652 -11.34 -79.19 16.50
C GLU A 652 -10.37 -78.93 17.68
N LEU A 653 -10.84 -78.25 18.73
CA LEU A 653 -10.04 -77.84 19.88
C LEU A 653 -10.20 -78.82 21.04
N ALA A 654 -9.18 -79.65 21.30
CA ALA A 654 -9.14 -80.56 22.44
C ALA A 654 -8.51 -79.93 23.70
N MET A 655 -8.72 -80.54 24.88
CA MET A 655 -8.12 -80.05 26.13
C MET A 655 -6.59 -80.08 26.07
N GLY A 656 -5.95 -78.95 26.37
CA GLY A 656 -4.48 -78.80 26.32
C GLY A 656 -3.90 -78.52 24.94
N ASP A 657 -4.72 -78.49 23.88
CA ASP A 657 -4.30 -78.18 22.50
C ASP A 657 -4.56 -76.72 22.12
N SER A 658 -4.08 -76.31 20.93
CA SER A 658 -4.37 -75.02 20.31
C SER A 658 -4.64 -75.12 18.81
N VAL A 659 -5.57 -74.30 18.30
CA VAL A 659 -5.87 -74.13 16.86
C VAL A 659 -5.58 -72.69 16.42
N GLY A 660 -5.21 -72.46 15.16
CA GLY A 660 -4.88 -71.12 14.65
C GLY A 660 -3.64 -71.04 13.75
N GLY A 661 -3.16 -69.83 13.47
CA GLY A 661 -2.01 -69.52 12.60
C GLY A 661 -1.38 -68.16 12.94
N VAL A 662 -0.21 -67.87 12.37
CA VAL A 662 0.60 -66.67 12.70
C VAL A 662 0.65 -65.62 11.58
N GLN A 663 -0.10 -65.80 10.48
CA GLN A 663 0.00 -64.89 9.33
C GLN A 663 -1.34 -64.78 8.59
N PHE A 664 -2.19 -63.90 9.11
CA PHE A 664 -3.44 -63.45 8.51
C PHE A 664 -3.38 -61.93 8.28
N HIS A 665 -4.29 -61.39 7.48
CA HIS A 665 -4.47 -59.95 7.30
C HIS A 665 -5.92 -59.64 6.95
N ASN A 666 -6.35 -58.39 7.15
CA ASN A 666 -7.68 -57.90 6.77
C ASN A 666 -7.62 -56.87 5.62
N PHE A 667 -6.52 -56.81 4.86
CA PHE A 667 -6.45 -55.99 3.65
C PHE A 667 -7.60 -56.35 2.68
N CYS A 668 -8.32 -55.33 2.23
CA CYS A 668 -9.40 -55.40 1.23
C CYS A 668 -10.58 -56.34 1.55
N SER A 669 -10.83 -56.69 2.82
CA SER A 669 -12.07 -57.38 3.22
C SER A 669 -13.31 -56.47 3.10
N THR A 670 -14.42 -57.01 2.57
CA THR A 670 -15.66 -56.27 2.29
C THR A 670 -16.58 -56.13 3.52
N VAL A 671 -17.63 -55.32 3.40
CA VAL A 671 -18.76 -55.28 4.34
C VAL A 671 -19.89 -56.10 3.73
N SER A 672 -20.48 -57.03 4.48
CA SER A 672 -21.71 -57.70 4.06
C SER A 672 -22.89 -57.31 4.95
N GLU A 673 -24.08 -57.17 4.35
CA GLU A 673 -25.31 -56.94 5.09
C GLU A 673 -25.54 -58.09 6.10
N GLY A 674 -25.20 -57.84 7.36
CA GLY A 674 -25.23 -58.82 8.45
C GLY A 674 -24.29 -58.51 9.63
N ASP A 675 -23.31 -57.63 9.43
CA ASP A 675 -22.23 -57.37 10.41
C ASP A 675 -22.62 -56.48 11.61
N SER A 676 -23.83 -55.93 11.67
CA SER A 676 -24.28 -55.12 12.81
C SER A 676 -24.88 -56.01 13.92
N VAL A 677 -24.05 -56.46 14.86
CA VAL A 677 -24.49 -57.20 16.06
C VAL A 677 -24.40 -56.31 17.31
N GLY A 678 -25.32 -55.36 17.45
CA GLY A 678 -25.53 -54.57 18.67
C GLY A 678 -24.68 -53.28 18.78
N GLU A 679 -24.36 -52.91 20.03
CA GLU A 679 -23.98 -51.55 20.52
C GLU A 679 -22.61 -51.00 20.02
N PHE A 680 -21.89 -51.71 19.16
CA PHE A 680 -20.60 -51.26 18.62
C PHE A 680 -20.63 -51.28 17.09
N GLN A 681 -20.53 -50.10 16.48
CA GLN A 681 -20.30 -49.94 15.05
C GLN A 681 -18.83 -50.28 14.78
N PHE A 682 -18.53 -51.54 14.47
CA PHE A 682 -17.20 -51.92 14.01
C PHE A 682 -17.00 -51.37 12.60
N THR A 683 -15.83 -50.76 12.39
CA THR A 683 -15.45 -50.15 11.12
C THR A 683 -15.27 -51.23 10.05
N ASN A 684 -15.45 -50.81 8.79
CA ASN A 684 -15.28 -51.63 7.60
C ASN A 684 -13.93 -52.40 7.71
N ARG A 685 -13.88 -53.69 7.32
CA ARG A 685 -12.70 -54.61 7.15
C ARG A 685 -12.62 -55.81 8.12
N THR A 686 -13.60 -56.71 8.04
CA THR A 686 -13.77 -57.89 8.92
C THR A 686 -13.36 -59.20 8.24
N VAL A 687 -12.77 -60.13 9.01
CA VAL A 687 -12.49 -61.51 8.60
C VAL A 687 -12.97 -62.53 9.65
N TRP A 688 -13.41 -63.70 9.19
CA TRP A 688 -14.07 -64.73 10.00
C TRP A 688 -13.28 -66.04 10.03
N PHE A 689 -13.29 -66.68 11.20
CA PHE A 689 -12.69 -67.98 11.47
C PHE A 689 -13.68 -68.87 12.23
N ARG A 690 -13.53 -70.20 12.19
CA ARG A 690 -14.37 -71.13 12.97
C ARG A 690 -13.63 -72.35 13.50
N PHE A 691 -14.07 -72.90 14.62
CA PHE A 691 -13.55 -74.12 15.25
C PHE A 691 -14.66 -74.89 15.99
N SER A 692 -14.38 -76.11 16.46
CA SER A 692 -15.37 -76.96 17.17
C SER A 692 -14.79 -77.60 18.44
N THR A 693 -15.65 -78.05 19.36
CA THR A 693 -15.26 -78.73 20.61
C THR A 693 -15.65 -80.22 20.65
N PRO A 694 -14.84 -81.10 21.27
CA PRO A 694 -15.14 -82.52 21.42
C PRO A 694 -16.25 -82.81 22.44
N ALA A 695 -16.70 -84.07 22.50
CA ALA A 695 -17.81 -84.53 23.35
C ALA A 695 -17.57 -84.44 24.88
N SER A 696 -16.31 -84.39 25.32
CA SER A 696 -15.94 -84.33 26.74
C SER A 696 -15.02 -83.13 26.98
N PHE A 697 -15.59 -81.94 26.94
CA PHE A 697 -14.87 -80.68 27.09
C PHE A 697 -15.39 -79.90 28.30
N SER A 698 -14.50 -79.53 29.21
CA SER A 698 -14.77 -78.65 30.36
C SER A 698 -13.47 -77.94 30.72
N ALA A 699 -13.15 -76.91 29.95
CA ALA A 699 -11.93 -76.11 30.08
C ALA A 699 -12.26 -74.63 29.97
N GLY A 700 -11.43 -73.78 30.57
CA GLY A 700 -11.37 -72.37 30.22
C GLY A 700 -10.57 -72.21 28.92
N ILE A 701 -11.16 -71.71 27.84
CA ILE A 701 -10.40 -71.43 26.60
C ILE A 701 -9.76 -70.05 26.61
N GLY A 702 -8.66 -69.81 25.90
CA GLY A 702 -8.12 -68.48 25.63
C GLY A 702 -7.94 -68.21 24.13
N ILE A 703 -8.22 -66.97 23.70
CA ILE A 703 -8.04 -66.49 22.32
C ILE A 703 -6.95 -65.42 22.34
N LEU A 704 -5.90 -65.61 21.55
CA LEU A 704 -4.77 -64.70 21.39
C LEU A 704 -4.76 -64.19 19.94
N CYS A 705 -4.89 -62.88 19.77
CA CYS A 705 -4.62 -62.19 18.50
C CYS A 705 -3.35 -61.36 18.66
N GLU A 706 -2.37 -61.52 17.77
CA GLU A 706 -1.06 -60.85 17.82
C GLU A 706 -0.92 -59.90 16.63
N SER A 707 -0.53 -58.64 16.85
CA SER A 707 -0.28 -57.68 15.75
C SER A 707 1.06 -58.00 15.09
N ASP A 708 1.07 -58.17 13.76
CA ASP A 708 2.24 -58.48 12.93
C ASP A 708 3.33 -59.36 13.62
N PRO A 709 3.02 -60.60 14.00
CA PRO A 709 3.96 -61.46 14.73
C PRO A 709 5.18 -61.88 13.88
N LEU A 710 5.20 -61.57 12.58
CA LEU A 710 6.29 -61.88 11.66
C LEU A 710 7.09 -60.65 11.20
N GLY A 711 6.70 -59.43 11.59
CA GLY A 711 7.41 -58.20 11.24
C GLY A 711 7.34 -57.85 9.75
N LEU A 712 6.21 -58.15 9.10
CA LEU A 712 5.99 -57.97 7.66
C LEU A 712 5.48 -56.58 7.26
N GLY A 713 5.19 -55.69 8.23
CA GLY A 713 4.81 -54.31 7.96
C GLY A 713 3.80 -53.76 8.95
N ASP A 714 2.75 -53.13 8.43
CA ASP A 714 1.70 -52.51 9.23
C ASP A 714 0.95 -53.54 10.09
N GLY A 715 1.09 -53.41 11.40
CA GLY A 715 0.38 -54.24 12.37
C GLY A 715 -1.09 -53.85 12.47
N LEU A 716 -1.99 -54.84 12.39
CA LEU A 716 -3.41 -54.59 12.60
C LEU A 716 -3.65 -54.25 14.08
N ASP A 717 -4.39 -53.18 14.37
CA ASP A 717 -5.04 -53.02 15.67
C ASP A 717 -6.43 -53.67 15.60
N ALA A 718 -6.60 -54.82 16.25
CA ALA A 718 -7.70 -55.75 15.98
C ALA A 718 -8.67 -55.89 17.14
N ALA A 719 -9.97 -55.81 16.84
CA ALA A 719 -11.05 -56.26 17.71
C ALA A 719 -11.48 -57.70 17.37
N VAL A 720 -11.71 -58.53 18.40
CA VAL A 720 -12.04 -59.96 18.26
C VAL A 720 -13.38 -60.32 18.94
N ALA A 721 -14.34 -60.92 18.23
CA ALA A 721 -15.59 -61.39 18.85
C ALA A 721 -15.74 -62.91 18.72
N LEU A 722 -16.36 -63.55 19.72
CA LEU A 722 -16.64 -64.98 19.75
C LEU A 722 -18.15 -65.22 19.73
N PHE A 723 -18.56 -66.15 18.87
CA PHE A 723 -19.95 -66.57 18.72
C PHE A 723 -20.05 -68.09 18.82
N SER A 724 -21.17 -68.60 19.31
CA SER A 724 -21.52 -70.02 19.29
C SER A 724 -22.76 -70.26 18.44
N SER A 725 -22.82 -71.43 17.79
CA SER A 725 -24.03 -71.96 17.18
C SER A 725 -24.25 -73.41 17.59
N SER A 726 -25.51 -73.75 17.87
CA SER A 726 -25.94 -75.13 18.05
C SER A 726 -26.14 -75.89 16.74
N ASP A 727 -26.13 -75.17 15.61
CA ASP A 727 -26.15 -75.73 14.26
C ASP A 727 -24.76 -75.55 13.62
N THR A 728 -24.24 -76.61 12.99
CA THR A 728 -22.98 -76.58 12.23
C THR A 728 -23.06 -75.75 10.94
N SER A 729 -24.26 -75.27 10.56
CA SER A 729 -24.47 -74.43 9.38
C SER A 729 -24.04 -72.98 9.59
N CYS A 730 -23.54 -72.34 8.54
CA CYS A 730 -23.19 -70.91 8.55
C CYS A 730 -24.41 -69.98 8.43
N THR A 731 -25.61 -70.54 8.23
CA THR A 731 -26.89 -69.82 8.11
C THR A 731 -27.69 -69.84 9.41
N GLY A 732 -27.20 -70.53 10.45
CA GLY A 732 -27.82 -70.58 11.77
C GLY A 732 -27.66 -69.26 12.53
N THR A 733 -28.50 -69.04 13.55
CA THR A 733 -28.38 -67.86 14.42
C THR A 733 -27.12 -67.96 15.28
N LEU A 734 -26.14 -67.09 15.02
CA LEU A 734 -24.96 -66.93 15.87
C LEU A 734 -25.34 -66.23 17.17
N THR A 735 -25.04 -66.86 18.31
CA THR A 735 -25.20 -66.24 19.63
C THR A 735 -23.86 -65.71 20.10
N ARG A 736 -23.77 -64.38 20.30
CA ARG A 736 -22.55 -63.74 20.81
C ARG A 736 -22.28 -64.19 22.24
N ILE A 737 -21.03 -64.58 22.52
CA ILE A 737 -20.58 -64.86 23.87
C ILE A 737 -20.04 -63.55 24.46
N PRO A 738 -20.60 -63.03 25.58
CA PRO A 738 -20.16 -61.77 26.16
C PRO A 738 -18.69 -61.84 26.59
N LEU A 739 -17.82 -61.09 25.91
CA LEU A 739 -16.38 -61.08 26.18
C LEU A 739 -15.95 -60.01 27.19
N GLY A 740 -16.83 -59.12 27.67
CA GLY A 740 -16.53 -58.03 28.61
C GLY A 740 -15.45 -57.03 28.14
N GLN A 741 -15.88 -55.80 27.79
CA GLN A 741 -15.11 -54.69 27.16
C GLN A 741 -14.31 -55.06 25.88
N PRO A 742 -14.21 -54.15 24.88
CA PRO A 742 -13.65 -54.48 23.57
C PRO A 742 -12.13 -54.69 23.62
N ASN A 743 -11.74 -55.94 23.39
CA ASN A 743 -10.60 -56.41 22.60
C ASN A 743 -9.39 -55.48 22.42
N LEU A 744 -8.28 -55.85 23.05
CA LEU A 744 -6.95 -55.45 22.62
C LEU A 744 -6.11 -56.72 22.43
N ILE A 745 -5.29 -56.70 21.39
CA ILE A 745 -4.28 -57.68 21.01
C ILE A 745 -3.43 -58.12 22.23
N ASN A 746 -2.95 -59.37 22.22
CA ASN A 746 -2.13 -60.01 23.26
C ASN A 746 -2.80 -60.38 24.61
N ARG A 747 -4.12 -60.63 24.68
CA ARG A 747 -4.80 -61.01 25.94
C ARG A 747 -5.22 -62.49 26.02
N ARG A 748 -5.05 -63.10 27.20
CA ARG A 748 -5.59 -64.44 27.55
C ARG A 748 -6.89 -64.25 28.36
N ARG A 749 -8.00 -64.89 27.97
CA ARG A 749 -9.26 -64.84 28.76
C ARG A 749 -9.94 -66.19 28.75
N ALA A 750 -10.23 -66.77 29.93
CA ALA A 750 -10.78 -68.11 30.12
C ALA A 750 -12.31 -68.15 30.00
N PHE A 751 -12.86 -68.98 29.10
CA PHE A 751 -14.31 -69.23 28.98
C PHE A 751 -14.66 -70.72 29.01
N CYS A 752 -15.77 -71.09 29.64
CA CYS A 752 -16.29 -72.45 29.58
C CYS A 752 -17.02 -72.67 28.25
N LEU A 753 -16.45 -73.51 27.38
CA LEU A 753 -17.15 -73.95 26.17
C LEU A 753 -18.02 -75.17 26.46
N GLU A 754 -19.14 -75.24 25.75
CA GLU A 754 -20.01 -76.41 25.76
C GLU A 754 -19.41 -77.50 24.86
N PRO A 755 -19.50 -78.78 25.25
CA PRO A 755 -19.10 -79.89 24.39
C PRO A 755 -19.98 -79.96 23.13
N LEU A 756 -19.44 -80.50 22.03
CA LEU A 756 -20.14 -80.66 20.75
C LEU A 756 -20.69 -79.37 20.12
N THR A 757 -20.01 -78.23 20.33
CA THR A 757 -20.48 -76.92 19.85
C THR A 757 -19.50 -76.35 18.82
N SER A 758 -20.04 -75.69 17.79
CA SER A 758 -19.25 -74.93 16.81
C SER A 758 -19.19 -73.47 17.20
N TYR A 759 -18.01 -72.88 17.00
CA TYR A 759 -17.70 -71.50 17.37
C TYR A 759 -17.16 -70.72 16.17
N TRP A 760 -17.53 -69.45 16.09
CA TRP A 760 -17.05 -68.49 15.10
C TRP A 760 -16.29 -67.38 15.81
N VAL A 761 -15.14 -67.01 15.25
CA VAL A 761 -14.30 -65.91 15.69
C VAL A 761 -14.30 -64.86 14.60
N MET A 762 -14.74 -63.66 14.93
CA MET A 762 -14.70 -62.48 14.08
C MET A 762 -13.46 -61.67 14.47
N VAL A 763 -12.68 -61.21 13.50
CA VAL A 763 -11.56 -60.28 13.69
C VAL A 763 -11.79 -59.08 12.79
N THR A 764 -11.74 -57.87 13.34
CA THR A 764 -12.03 -56.61 12.63
C THR A 764 -11.06 -55.50 13.07
N GLY A 765 -10.96 -54.43 12.30
CA GLY A 765 -10.15 -53.25 12.65
C GLY A 765 -10.68 -52.56 13.92
N GLY A 766 -9.77 -51.92 14.65
CA GLY A 766 -10.09 -51.11 15.82
C GLY A 766 -10.90 -49.85 15.48
N PRO A 767 -11.42 -49.12 16.49
CA PRO A 767 -12.02 -47.82 16.25
C PRO A 767 -10.97 -46.82 15.72
N PRO A 768 -11.35 -45.82 14.89
CA PRO A 768 -10.45 -44.97 14.10
C PRO A 768 -9.42 -44.12 14.88
N VAL A 769 -9.44 -44.17 16.21
CA VAL A 769 -8.83 -43.16 17.07
C VAL A 769 -7.40 -43.54 17.49
N LEU A 770 -6.93 -44.78 17.27
CA LEU A 770 -5.63 -45.24 17.84
C LEU A 770 -4.76 -46.17 16.97
N GLY A 771 -5.01 -46.37 15.67
CA GLY A 771 -4.13 -47.22 14.86
C GLY A 771 -4.54 -47.43 13.42
N LEU A 772 -3.79 -48.28 12.72
CA LEU A 772 -4.09 -48.70 11.34
C LEU A 772 -5.26 -49.70 11.35
N ASP A 773 -6.37 -49.34 10.70
CA ASP A 773 -7.58 -50.18 10.57
C ASP A 773 -7.37 -51.43 9.68
N VAL A 774 -6.20 -51.53 9.04
CA VAL A 774 -5.76 -52.68 8.26
C VAL A 774 -4.34 -53.08 8.58
N GLY A 775 -4.06 -54.37 8.55
CA GLY A 775 -2.71 -54.87 8.80
C GLY A 775 -2.60 -56.38 8.87
N TYR A 776 -1.39 -56.85 9.19
CA TYR A 776 -1.10 -58.26 9.47
C TYR A 776 -1.40 -58.63 10.94
N PHE A 777 -1.87 -59.85 11.17
CA PHE A 777 -2.08 -60.41 12.51
C PHE A 777 -1.92 -61.94 12.58
N GLY A 778 -1.67 -62.47 13.78
CA GLY A 778 -1.76 -63.89 14.10
C GLY A 778 -2.98 -64.19 14.98
N LEU A 779 -3.58 -65.37 14.85
CA LEU A 779 -4.72 -65.82 15.66
C LEU A 779 -4.46 -67.22 16.23
N ARG A 780 -4.57 -67.38 17.56
CA ARG A 780 -4.41 -68.67 18.26
C ARG A 780 -5.47 -68.86 19.34
N ILE A 781 -6.08 -70.04 19.40
CA ILE A 781 -7.12 -70.43 20.36
C ILE A 781 -6.65 -71.67 21.12
N TYR A 782 -6.68 -71.71 22.45
CA TYR A 782 -6.17 -72.84 23.28
C TYR A 782 -7.05 -73.11 24.52
N ALA A 783 -6.90 -74.27 25.19
CA ALA A 783 -7.74 -74.71 26.34
C ALA A 783 -6.94 -74.95 27.65
N ASP A 784 -7.41 -74.43 28.81
CA ASP A 784 -6.71 -74.36 30.12
C ASP A 784 -7.57 -74.74 31.37
N SER A 785 -7.00 -75.03 32.55
CA SER A 785 -7.64 -75.81 33.65
C SER A 785 -7.85 -75.17 35.05
N VAL A 786 -8.16 -73.87 35.22
CA VAL A 786 -8.27 -73.19 36.57
C VAL A 786 -9.64 -72.50 36.80
N PRO A 787 -10.29 -72.60 38.00
CA PRO A 787 -11.55 -71.89 38.32
C PRO A 787 -11.36 -70.39 38.65
N VAL A 788 -12.41 -69.60 38.41
CA VAL A 788 -12.41 -68.12 38.36
C VAL A 788 -12.63 -67.44 39.74
N LYS A 789 -11.86 -66.39 40.05
CA LYS A 789 -12.02 -65.46 41.21
C LYS A 789 -12.70 -64.15 40.80
N TRP A 790 -13.55 -63.59 41.66
CA TRP A 790 -14.30 -62.33 41.50
C TRP A 790 -14.08 -61.39 42.69
N TYR A 791 -14.13 -60.07 42.49
CA TYR A 791 -13.94 -59.00 43.48
C TYR A 791 -15.09 -57.99 43.36
N ALA A 792 -15.48 -57.32 44.44
CA ALA A 792 -16.61 -56.40 44.43
C ALA A 792 -16.30 -55.13 43.62
N ASP A 793 -17.30 -54.61 42.93
CA ASP A 793 -17.30 -53.31 42.24
C ASP A 793 -18.53 -52.56 42.76
N GLN A 794 -18.29 -51.55 43.60
CA GLN A 794 -19.31 -51.06 44.54
C GLN A 794 -20.02 -49.79 44.03
N ASP A 795 -19.38 -49.04 43.15
CA ASP A 795 -19.93 -47.88 42.43
C ASP A 795 -20.17 -48.14 40.94
N GLY A 796 -19.71 -49.29 40.42
CA GLY A 796 -20.03 -49.80 39.09
C GLY A 796 -19.14 -49.26 37.99
N ASP A 797 -17.95 -48.76 38.32
CA ASP A 797 -17.01 -48.14 37.39
C ASP A 797 -16.05 -49.14 36.71
N GLY A 798 -16.05 -50.40 37.15
CA GLY A 798 -15.23 -51.48 36.63
C GLY A 798 -13.88 -51.69 37.33
N LEU A 799 -13.59 -50.94 38.39
CA LEU A 799 -12.45 -51.17 39.30
C LEU A 799 -12.89 -52.02 40.49
N LEU A 800 -11.91 -52.64 41.16
CA LEU A 800 -12.19 -53.74 42.07
C LEU A 800 -11.74 -53.40 43.50
N ASP A 801 -12.66 -53.54 44.43
CA ASP A 801 -12.33 -53.59 45.85
C ASP A 801 -11.70 -54.95 46.16
N LEU A 802 -10.37 -54.98 46.16
CA LEU A 802 -9.60 -56.20 46.43
C LEU A 802 -9.75 -56.72 47.85
N ALA A 803 -10.23 -55.88 48.78
CA ALA A 803 -10.51 -56.32 50.14
C ALA A 803 -11.79 -57.18 50.22
N THR A 804 -12.58 -57.24 49.14
CA THR A 804 -13.88 -57.93 49.09
C THR A 804 -13.97 -58.90 47.89
N ASP A 805 -13.77 -60.22 48.09
CA ASP A 805 -13.70 -61.24 47.01
C ASP A 805 -14.63 -62.49 47.14
N SER A 806 -14.82 -63.22 46.03
CA SER A 806 -15.61 -64.45 45.90
C SER A 806 -15.06 -65.42 44.83
N SER A 807 -15.24 -66.74 44.98
CA SER A 807 -14.70 -67.76 44.05
C SER A 807 -15.79 -68.73 43.56
N THR A 808 -16.39 -68.44 42.41
CA THR A 808 -17.53 -69.19 41.83
C THR A 808 -17.45 -69.28 40.30
N CYS A 809 -18.09 -70.28 39.69
CA CYS A 809 -18.12 -70.40 38.22
C CYS A 809 -19.05 -69.38 37.53
N THR A 810 -19.98 -68.79 38.27
CA THR A 810 -20.90 -67.75 37.80
C THR A 810 -20.61 -66.45 38.54
N GLN A 811 -20.63 -65.32 37.83
CA GLN A 811 -20.43 -63.99 38.39
C GLN A 811 -21.45 -63.70 39.50
N PRO A 812 -21.01 -63.46 40.74
CA PRO A 812 -21.89 -62.93 41.78
C PRO A 812 -22.35 -61.51 41.42
N LEU A 813 -23.59 -61.17 41.78
CA LEU A 813 -24.15 -59.85 41.47
C LEU A 813 -23.34 -58.74 42.17
N GLY A 814 -22.82 -57.77 41.43
CA GLY A 814 -21.96 -56.69 41.96
C GLY A 814 -20.49 -57.08 42.15
N TYR A 815 -20.03 -58.19 41.56
CA TYR A 815 -18.63 -58.61 41.57
C TYR A 815 -18.10 -58.79 40.16
N PHE A 816 -16.87 -58.39 39.88
CA PHE A 816 -16.18 -58.49 38.59
C PHE A 816 -14.79 -59.12 38.76
N GLN A 817 -14.16 -59.56 37.67
CA GLN A 817 -12.85 -60.21 37.72
C GLN A 817 -11.77 -59.29 37.14
N PRO A 818 -10.55 -59.21 37.74
CA PRO A 818 -9.46 -58.41 37.21
C PRO A 818 -9.00 -58.96 35.85
N PRO A 819 -8.73 -58.11 34.86
CA PRO A 819 -8.05 -58.51 33.65
C PRO A 819 -6.68 -59.15 33.96
N VAL A 820 -6.31 -60.23 33.25
CA VAL A 820 -5.17 -61.11 33.60
C VAL A 820 -3.78 -60.47 33.34
N LEU A 821 -3.71 -59.21 32.89
CA LEU A 821 -2.47 -58.64 32.37
C LEU A 821 -1.49 -58.13 33.45
N LEU A 822 -1.96 -57.84 34.65
CA LEU A 822 -1.18 -57.12 35.67
C LEU A 822 -1.48 -57.71 37.08
N PRO A 823 -0.61 -57.52 38.09
CA PRO A 823 -0.89 -57.91 39.47
C PRO A 823 -2.27 -57.39 39.87
N VAL A 824 -3.07 -58.20 40.59
CA VAL A 824 -4.44 -57.83 40.96
C VAL A 824 -4.53 -56.47 41.65
N GLU A 825 -3.47 -56.10 42.38
CA GLU A 825 -3.18 -54.80 43.02
C GLU A 825 -3.25 -53.59 42.07
N GLN A 826 -3.20 -53.79 40.74
CA GLN A 826 -3.34 -52.70 39.74
C GLN A 826 -4.79 -52.40 39.35
N TYR A 827 -5.73 -53.21 39.83
CA TYR A 827 -7.17 -52.98 39.67
C TYR A 827 -7.82 -52.58 41.00
N GLU A 828 -7.01 -52.30 42.02
CA GLU A 828 -7.50 -51.85 43.31
C GLU A 828 -8.15 -50.48 43.15
N ASP A 829 -9.42 -50.41 43.51
CA ASP A 829 -10.13 -49.16 43.61
C ASP A 829 -9.76 -48.44 44.91
N LEU A 830 -9.02 -47.35 44.76
CA LEU A 830 -8.62 -46.50 45.88
C LEU A 830 -9.75 -45.57 46.34
N CYS A 831 -10.81 -45.44 45.54
CA CYS A 831 -11.99 -44.60 45.77
C CYS A 831 -13.31 -45.38 45.60
N PRO A 832 -13.57 -46.44 46.39
CA PRO A 832 -14.62 -47.46 46.19
C PRO A 832 -16.09 -47.02 46.30
N TYR A 833 -16.33 -45.72 46.32
CA TYR A 833 -17.65 -45.12 46.46
C TYR A 833 -17.90 -43.99 45.44
N VAL A 834 -16.94 -43.71 44.56
CA VAL A 834 -16.98 -42.61 43.59
C VAL A 834 -16.59 -43.17 42.23
N PRO A 835 -17.48 -43.14 41.22
CA PRO A 835 -17.20 -43.74 39.93
C PRO A 835 -15.94 -43.16 39.27
N GLY A 836 -14.89 -43.97 39.14
CA GLY A 836 -13.61 -43.68 38.49
C GLY A 836 -12.39 -43.85 39.41
N THR A 837 -11.23 -44.22 38.83
CA THR A 837 -9.93 -44.12 39.52
C THR A 837 -9.52 -42.67 39.82
N VAL A 838 -8.58 -42.50 40.76
CA VAL A 838 -7.73 -41.30 40.84
C VAL A 838 -7.12 -41.01 39.45
N GLY A 839 -7.39 -39.83 38.90
CA GLY A 839 -7.01 -39.42 37.55
C GLY A 839 -8.10 -39.57 36.48
N THR A 840 -9.25 -40.20 36.80
CA THR A 840 -10.38 -40.32 35.88
C THR A 840 -11.02 -38.95 35.65
N PRO A 841 -11.33 -38.58 34.39
CA PRO A 841 -12.05 -37.36 34.09
C PRO A 841 -13.39 -37.32 34.82
N CYS A 842 -13.62 -36.22 35.52
CA CYS A 842 -14.87 -35.93 36.19
C CYS A 842 -15.26 -34.48 35.88
N ASP A 843 -16.33 -33.96 36.46
CA ASP A 843 -16.69 -32.54 36.33
C ASP A 843 -16.94 -32.04 37.75
N ASP A 844 -16.10 -31.12 38.23
CA ASP A 844 -16.20 -30.57 39.57
C ASP A 844 -17.25 -29.44 39.65
N GLY A 845 -17.88 -29.11 38.51
CA GLY A 845 -18.89 -28.08 38.34
C GLY A 845 -18.32 -26.67 38.24
N ILE A 846 -16.99 -26.51 38.13
CA ILE A 846 -16.30 -25.23 38.04
C ILE A 846 -15.90 -24.97 36.58
N PHE A 847 -16.63 -24.10 35.90
CA PHE A 847 -16.48 -23.81 34.46
C PHE A 847 -15.14 -23.18 34.02
N VAL A 848 -14.22 -22.90 34.93
CA VAL A 848 -12.89 -22.32 34.64
C VAL A 848 -11.75 -23.32 34.79
N THR A 849 -11.99 -24.49 35.35
CA THR A 849 -11.04 -25.59 35.35
C THR A 849 -11.22 -26.41 34.07
N VAL A 850 -10.11 -26.94 33.57
CA VAL A 850 -10.13 -27.93 32.49
C VAL A 850 -9.35 -29.15 32.99
N ASN A 851 -9.61 -30.31 32.39
CA ASN A 851 -9.00 -31.58 32.82
C ASN A 851 -9.29 -31.90 34.30
N ASP A 852 -10.53 -31.67 34.74
CA ASP A 852 -11.12 -32.15 35.99
C ASP A 852 -10.87 -33.66 36.16
N THR A 853 -10.18 -34.03 37.24
CA THR A 853 -9.88 -35.43 37.54
C THR A 853 -10.05 -35.76 39.01
N ILE A 854 -10.37 -37.03 39.31
CA ILE A 854 -10.51 -37.51 40.69
C ILE A 854 -9.13 -37.49 41.37
N GLY A 855 -9.01 -36.79 42.49
CA GLY A 855 -7.80 -36.64 43.28
C GLY A 855 -7.56 -37.78 44.27
N PRO A 856 -6.37 -37.85 44.90
CA PRO A 856 -5.99 -38.93 45.82
C PRO A 856 -6.84 -39.05 47.09
N ALA A 857 -7.62 -38.01 47.46
CA ALA A 857 -8.57 -38.09 48.56
C ALA A 857 -10.02 -38.31 48.09
N CYS A 858 -10.20 -38.72 46.83
CA CYS A 858 -11.46 -39.08 46.19
C CYS A 858 -12.42 -37.91 45.98
N GLU A 859 -11.86 -36.74 45.65
CA GLU A 859 -12.58 -35.53 45.24
C GLU A 859 -12.36 -35.24 43.75
N CYS A 860 -13.37 -34.74 43.03
CA CYS A 860 -13.19 -34.27 41.66
C CYS A 860 -12.57 -32.86 41.66
N VAL A 861 -11.43 -32.66 40.99
CA VAL A 861 -10.72 -31.38 40.96
C VAL A 861 -10.07 -31.16 39.60
N GLY A 862 -10.30 -30.01 38.96
CA GLY A 862 -9.62 -29.64 37.72
C GLY A 862 -8.40 -28.74 37.82
N VAL A 863 -7.75 -28.59 36.66
CA VAL A 863 -6.54 -27.77 36.50
C VAL A 863 -6.89 -26.53 35.69
N VAL A 864 -6.66 -25.35 36.26
CA VAL A 864 -6.81 -24.11 35.52
C VAL A 864 -5.60 -23.96 34.58
N THR A 865 -5.84 -23.94 33.26
CA THR A 865 -4.74 -23.94 32.27
C THR A 865 -4.23 -22.55 31.88
N ASP A 866 -4.82 -21.48 32.39
CA ASP A 866 -4.28 -20.13 32.24
C ASP A 866 -4.72 -19.23 33.39
N SER A 867 -3.91 -18.24 33.74
CA SER A 867 -4.22 -17.28 34.79
C SER A 867 -3.92 -15.88 34.34
N VAL A 868 -4.84 -14.95 34.59
CA VAL A 868 -4.62 -13.53 34.33
C VAL A 868 -4.38 -12.78 35.63
N VAL A 869 -3.42 -11.86 35.63
CA VAL A 869 -2.98 -11.17 36.84
C VAL A 869 -3.28 -9.67 36.74
N VAL A 870 -3.92 -9.11 37.75
CA VAL A 870 -4.30 -7.69 37.83
C VAL A 870 -3.64 -7.02 39.03
N ALA A 871 -2.88 -5.97 38.78
CA ALA A 871 -2.35 -5.07 39.80
C ALA A 871 -3.21 -3.81 39.85
N ALA A 872 -4.31 -3.85 40.62
CA ALA A 872 -5.23 -2.73 40.72
C ALA A 872 -4.84 -1.79 41.87
N LYS A 873 -5.12 -0.50 41.70
CA LYS A 873 -4.98 0.51 42.76
C LYS A 873 -6.27 1.31 42.88
N VAL A 874 -6.73 1.56 44.11
CA VAL A 874 -7.96 2.31 44.38
C VAL A 874 -7.88 3.05 45.71
N PHE A 875 -8.55 4.20 45.80
CA PHE A 875 -8.76 4.91 47.06
C PHE A 875 -10.24 5.03 47.39
N LEU A 876 -10.55 4.97 48.67
CA LEU A 876 -11.89 5.12 49.20
C LEU A 876 -12.09 6.53 49.76
N GLU A 877 -13.18 7.19 49.38
CA GLU A 877 -13.57 8.47 49.96
C GLU A 877 -13.85 8.34 51.47
N GLY A 878 -13.21 9.19 52.27
CA GLY A 878 -13.34 9.16 53.73
C GLY A 878 -12.11 8.57 54.40
N PRO A 879 -11.72 7.31 54.12
CA PRO A 879 -10.45 6.76 54.59
C PRO A 879 -9.22 7.50 54.03
N TYR A 880 -9.24 7.95 52.76
CA TYR A 880 -8.11 8.64 52.11
C TYR A 880 -7.79 10.00 52.73
N ASP A 881 -6.53 10.20 53.13
CA ASP A 881 -5.99 11.46 53.64
C ASP A 881 -5.06 12.13 52.61
N SER A 882 -5.54 13.19 51.96
CA SER A 882 -4.79 13.93 50.94
C SER A 882 -3.60 14.73 51.49
N GLY A 883 -3.39 14.77 52.81
CA GLY A 883 -2.19 15.31 53.45
C GLY A 883 -1.04 14.30 53.55
N THR A 884 -1.34 13.00 53.56
CA THR A 884 -0.32 11.93 53.67
C THR A 884 -0.23 11.03 52.44
N GLY A 885 -1.24 11.07 51.56
CA GLY A 885 -1.34 10.19 50.40
C GLY A 885 -1.71 8.75 50.75
N LEU A 886 -2.19 8.51 51.98
CA LEU A 886 -2.54 7.17 52.50
C LEU A 886 -3.97 7.17 53.06
N MET A 887 -4.63 6.02 53.00
CA MET A 887 -5.88 5.75 53.70
C MET A 887 -5.66 5.45 55.18
N ASN A 888 -6.68 5.60 56.02
CA ASN A 888 -6.65 5.17 57.41
C ASN A 888 -7.02 3.69 57.56
N ASP A 889 -6.34 2.96 58.44
CA ASP A 889 -6.46 1.51 58.64
C ASP A 889 -6.93 1.03 60.04
N PRO A 890 -7.71 1.77 60.85
CA PRO A 890 -8.05 1.29 62.20
C PRO A 890 -8.90 0.00 62.18
N LEU A 891 -9.62 -0.28 61.09
CA LEU A 891 -10.52 -1.43 60.98
C LEU A 891 -9.82 -2.78 61.16
N ARG A 892 -8.62 -2.97 60.59
CA ARG A 892 -7.87 -4.24 60.72
C ARG A 892 -7.50 -4.60 62.15
N SER A 893 -7.51 -3.62 63.06
CA SER A 893 -7.16 -3.82 64.48
C SER A 893 -8.36 -4.17 65.37
N LEU A 894 -9.58 -4.14 64.81
CA LEU A 894 -10.80 -4.51 65.52
C LEU A 894 -10.92 -6.04 65.63
N PRO A 895 -11.32 -6.59 66.79
CA PRO A 895 -11.58 -8.02 66.95
C PRO A 895 -12.62 -8.58 65.97
N GLU A 896 -13.51 -7.73 65.47
CA GLU A 896 -14.59 -8.08 64.55
C GLU A 896 -14.21 -7.91 63.06
N PHE A 897 -12.96 -7.59 62.73
CA PHE A 897 -12.54 -7.57 61.32
C PHE A 897 -12.74 -8.97 60.72
N PRO A 898 -13.49 -9.09 59.62
CA PRO A 898 -13.84 -10.39 59.08
C PRO A 898 -12.61 -11.05 58.46
N LEU A 899 -12.22 -12.22 58.99
CA LEU A 899 -11.12 -13.03 58.46
C LEU A 899 -11.53 -13.86 57.25
N VAL A 900 -12.83 -13.99 57.00
CA VAL A 900 -13.42 -14.52 55.77
C VAL A 900 -14.05 -13.33 55.04
N GLU A 901 -13.96 -13.27 53.72
CA GLU A 901 -14.55 -12.18 52.96
C GLU A 901 -16.03 -11.97 53.32
N PRO A 902 -16.50 -10.71 53.45
CA PRO A 902 -17.84 -10.44 53.94
C PRO A 902 -18.93 -10.45 52.85
N TYR A 903 -18.56 -10.43 51.56
CA TYR A 903 -19.47 -10.22 50.44
C TYR A 903 -20.42 -11.40 50.23
N THR A 904 -19.95 -12.64 50.34
CA THR A 904 -20.85 -13.82 50.28
C THR A 904 -21.90 -13.77 51.38
N GLY A 905 -21.49 -13.43 52.61
CA GLY A 905 -22.41 -13.28 53.74
C GLY A 905 -23.39 -12.12 53.60
N MET A 906 -23.04 -11.10 52.81
CA MET A 906 -23.89 -9.97 52.45
C MET A 906 -24.81 -10.25 51.25
N GLY A 907 -24.72 -11.43 50.63
CA GLY A 907 -25.57 -11.85 49.52
C GLY A 907 -25.05 -11.43 48.13
N TYR A 908 -23.77 -11.05 48.02
CA TYR A 908 -23.12 -10.87 46.72
C TYR A 908 -22.91 -12.23 46.04
N THR A 909 -23.26 -12.33 44.77
CA THR A 909 -23.07 -13.54 43.97
C THR A 909 -21.75 -13.46 43.23
N HIS A 910 -20.82 -14.36 43.57
CA HIS A 910 -19.55 -14.52 42.87
C HIS A 910 -19.72 -15.30 41.55
N PHE A 911 -18.86 -15.02 40.58
CA PHE A 911 -18.83 -15.67 39.27
C PHE A 911 -17.40 -16.11 38.94
N GLY A 912 -17.20 -17.29 38.37
CA GLY A 912 -15.93 -17.73 37.76
C GLY A 912 -14.72 -17.72 38.67
N GLY A 913 -14.96 -17.81 39.97
CA GLY A 913 -13.97 -17.65 41.03
C GLY A 913 -14.50 -16.76 42.16
N GLY A 914 -13.83 -16.87 43.30
CA GLY A 914 -14.10 -16.11 44.52
C GLY A 914 -15.34 -16.55 45.30
N GLY A 915 -15.50 -15.94 46.48
CA GLY A 915 -16.48 -16.32 47.50
C GLY A 915 -15.89 -17.28 48.52
N GLY A 916 -15.94 -16.91 49.80
CA GLY A 916 -15.41 -17.72 50.91
C GLY A 916 -13.91 -17.59 51.15
N GLU A 917 -13.21 -16.67 50.47
CA GLU A 917 -11.80 -16.39 50.72
C GLU A 917 -11.54 -16.05 52.19
N SER A 918 -10.44 -16.55 52.75
CA SER A 918 -10.06 -16.28 54.13
C SER A 918 -8.58 -15.95 54.26
N ILE A 919 -8.26 -15.08 55.21
CA ILE A 919 -6.90 -14.56 55.44
C ILE A 919 -6.32 -15.10 56.75
N ASP A 920 -5.01 -15.28 56.77
CA ASP A 920 -4.29 -15.49 58.03
C ASP A 920 -4.33 -14.19 58.85
N PRO A 921 -4.73 -14.22 60.14
CA PRO A 921 -4.69 -13.04 61.01
C PRO A 921 -3.35 -12.29 61.02
N ALA A 922 -2.23 -12.97 60.74
CA ALA A 922 -0.91 -12.37 60.63
C ALA A 922 -0.81 -11.28 59.55
N VAL A 923 -1.61 -11.36 58.48
CA VAL A 923 -1.65 -10.33 57.42
C VAL A 923 -2.09 -8.97 57.98
N LEU A 924 -3.01 -8.97 58.95
CA LEU A 924 -3.48 -7.75 59.61
C LEU A 924 -2.44 -7.14 60.57
N ALA A 925 -1.33 -7.83 60.87
CA ALA A 925 -0.27 -7.29 61.70
C ALA A 925 0.66 -6.30 60.95
N VAL A 926 0.60 -6.28 59.61
CA VAL A 926 1.38 -5.37 58.76
C VAL A 926 0.96 -3.91 59.02
N THR A 927 1.94 -3.01 59.14
CA THR A 927 1.75 -1.58 59.44
C THR A 927 2.41 -0.71 58.37
N GLY A 928 2.06 0.58 58.30
CA GLY A 928 2.62 1.51 57.30
C GLY A 928 1.80 1.49 56.00
N PRO A 929 2.37 1.90 54.85
CA PRO A 929 1.65 1.97 53.57
C PRO A 929 0.91 0.68 53.19
N ASN A 930 1.52 -0.48 53.47
CA ASN A 930 0.97 -1.79 53.11
C ASN A 930 -0.03 -2.35 54.14
N ALA A 931 -0.45 -1.56 55.13
CA ALA A 931 -1.40 -2.02 56.12
C ALA A 931 -2.80 -2.20 55.50
N ILE A 932 -3.52 -3.25 55.90
CA ILE A 932 -4.84 -3.55 55.33
C ILE A 932 -5.89 -2.55 55.84
N VAL A 933 -6.64 -1.97 54.90
CA VAL A 933 -7.74 -1.04 55.15
C VAL A 933 -9.06 -1.80 55.23
N ASP A 934 -9.39 -2.58 54.20
CA ASP A 934 -10.64 -3.34 54.11
C ASP A 934 -10.57 -4.42 53.01
N TRP A 935 -11.65 -5.19 52.86
CA TRP A 935 -11.90 -6.08 51.73
C TRP A 935 -12.49 -5.34 50.52
N VAL A 936 -12.15 -5.77 49.30
CA VAL A 936 -12.73 -5.33 48.03
C VAL A 936 -13.05 -6.54 47.13
N VAL A 937 -13.89 -6.36 46.11
CA VAL A 937 -14.12 -7.36 45.07
C VAL A 937 -13.65 -6.81 43.73
N LEU A 938 -12.80 -7.56 43.03
CA LEU A 938 -12.50 -7.32 41.62
C LEU A 938 -13.38 -8.22 40.74
N GLU A 939 -13.90 -7.68 39.64
CA GLU A 939 -14.69 -8.39 38.64
C GLU A 939 -14.02 -8.29 37.25
N LEU A 940 -14.00 -9.39 36.50
CA LEU A 940 -13.67 -9.43 35.08
C LEU A 940 -14.94 -9.58 34.26
N ARG A 941 -15.10 -8.74 33.23
CA ARG A 941 -16.22 -8.81 32.26
C ARG A 941 -15.70 -8.90 30.84
N ILE A 942 -16.36 -9.70 30.01
CA ILE A 942 -15.89 -9.95 28.63
C ILE A 942 -16.06 -8.71 27.74
N ASP A 943 -15.08 -8.48 26.86
CA ASP A 943 -15.03 -7.27 26.02
C ASP A 943 -16.23 -7.12 25.06
N LEU A 944 -16.80 -8.25 24.61
CA LEU A 944 -17.94 -8.27 23.68
C LEU A 944 -19.29 -7.93 24.34
N ILE A 945 -19.42 -8.09 25.67
CA ILE A 945 -20.67 -7.84 26.43
C ILE A 945 -20.32 -7.28 27.82
N VAL A 946 -20.29 -5.95 27.94
CA VAL A 946 -19.89 -5.20 29.14
C VAL A 946 -20.71 -5.50 30.42
N SER A 947 -21.90 -6.09 30.30
CA SER A 947 -22.76 -6.47 31.43
C SER A 947 -22.51 -7.89 31.96
N LEU A 948 -21.73 -8.73 31.27
CA LEU A 948 -21.51 -10.12 31.65
C LEU A 948 -20.24 -10.27 32.47
N THR A 949 -20.39 -10.44 33.79
CA THR A 949 -19.30 -10.83 34.69
C THR A 949 -18.96 -12.30 34.48
N VAL A 950 -17.69 -12.58 34.20
CA VAL A 950 -17.19 -13.94 33.96
C VAL A 950 -16.25 -14.44 35.04
N ALA A 951 -15.69 -13.54 35.86
CA ALA A 951 -14.86 -13.90 37.01
C ALA A 951 -14.94 -12.83 38.11
N THR A 952 -14.80 -13.25 39.37
CA THR A 952 -14.75 -12.38 40.55
C THR A 952 -13.69 -12.87 41.52
N ARG A 953 -13.12 -11.96 42.31
CA ARG A 953 -12.16 -12.31 43.37
C ARG A 953 -12.23 -11.31 44.50
N SER A 954 -12.40 -11.80 45.73
CA SER A 954 -12.29 -10.96 46.93
C SER A 954 -10.81 -10.76 47.26
N ALA A 955 -10.42 -9.51 47.46
CA ALA A 955 -9.04 -9.08 47.67
C ALA A 955 -8.96 -8.08 48.82
N LEU A 956 -7.73 -7.74 49.21
CA LEU A 956 -7.45 -6.82 50.31
C LEU A 956 -6.97 -5.48 49.78
N LEU A 957 -7.48 -4.40 50.36
CA LEU A 957 -7.06 -3.04 50.06
C LEU A 957 -6.02 -2.56 51.05
N GLN A 958 -4.88 -2.06 50.59
CA GLN A 958 -3.82 -1.46 51.42
C GLN A 958 -3.97 0.06 51.57
N ARG A 959 -3.27 0.67 52.53
CA ARG A 959 -3.39 2.12 52.79
C ARG A 959 -2.91 2.99 51.65
N ASP A 960 -1.89 2.56 50.92
CA ASP A 960 -1.41 3.27 49.72
C ASP A 960 -2.27 3.01 48.47
N GLY A 961 -3.35 2.24 48.62
CA GLY A 961 -4.36 2.01 47.59
C GLY A 961 -4.14 0.74 46.79
N ASP A 962 -3.04 0.02 47.00
CA ASP A 962 -2.78 -1.23 46.29
C ASP A 962 -3.82 -2.30 46.68
N VAL A 963 -4.36 -2.98 45.66
CA VAL A 963 -5.27 -4.12 45.83
C VAL A 963 -4.45 -5.39 45.68
N VAL A 964 -4.37 -6.16 46.75
CA VAL A 964 -3.52 -7.34 46.87
C VAL A 964 -4.34 -8.58 47.21
N ASP A 965 -3.80 -9.74 46.88
CA ASP A 965 -4.38 -11.04 47.16
C ASP A 965 -4.33 -11.38 48.67
N LEU A 966 -4.78 -12.58 49.05
CA LEU A 966 -5.01 -12.97 50.46
C LEU A 966 -3.76 -13.00 51.33
N ASP A 967 -2.56 -13.01 50.74
CA ASP A 967 -1.28 -12.92 51.45
C ASP A 967 -0.96 -11.48 51.90
N GLY A 968 -1.74 -10.50 51.42
CA GLY A 968 -1.53 -9.08 51.70
C GLY A 968 -0.36 -8.46 50.95
N VAL A 969 0.18 -9.11 49.89
CA VAL A 969 1.34 -8.61 49.14
C VAL A 969 1.20 -8.81 47.63
N SER A 970 0.74 -9.99 47.18
CA SER A 970 0.76 -10.37 45.77
C SER A 970 -0.33 -9.64 44.97
N PRO A 971 -0.11 -9.34 43.67
CA PRO A 971 -1.18 -8.91 42.77
C PRO A 971 -2.28 -9.96 42.65
N VAL A 972 -3.50 -9.52 42.33
CA VAL A 972 -4.68 -10.38 42.34
C VAL A 972 -4.69 -11.28 41.10
N THR A 973 -4.77 -12.59 41.32
CA THR A 973 -4.73 -13.59 40.25
C THR A 973 -6.10 -14.20 39.98
N PHE A 974 -6.53 -14.16 38.73
CA PHE A 974 -7.75 -14.77 38.23
C PHE A 974 -7.44 -16.04 37.45
N LEU A 975 -8.32 -17.03 37.59
CA LEU A 975 -8.22 -18.33 36.94
C LEU A 975 -9.03 -18.28 35.63
N ASN A 976 -8.54 -17.51 34.66
CA ASN A 976 -9.19 -17.25 33.38
C ASN A 976 -8.17 -17.20 32.24
N SER A 977 -8.63 -17.37 31.01
CA SER A 977 -7.78 -17.28 29.81
C SER A 977 -7.27 -15.87 29.54
N SER A 978 -6.06 -15.77 28.98
CA SER A 978 -5.50 -14.50 28.54
C SER A 978 -6.36 -13.89 27.41
N SER A 979 -6.94 -12.71 27.66
CA SER A 979 -7.85 -12.00 26.73
C SER A 979 -8.05 -10.54 27.15
N ALA A 980 -8.84 -9.79 26.39
CA ALA A 980 -9.28 -8.45 26.77
C ALA A 980 -10.48 -8.52 27.74
N TYR A 981 -10.35 -7.88 28.91
CA TYR A 981 -11.40 -7.81 29.92
C TYR A 981 -11.61 -6.38 30.43
N TYR A 982 -12.88 -6.01 30.63
CA TYR A 982 -13.17 -4.89 31.50
C TYR A 982 -12.86 -5.29 32.95
N VAL A 983 -12.11 -4.44 33.66
CA VAL A 983 -11.79 -4.65 35.07
C VAL A 983 -12.66 -3.71 35.89
N ALA A 984 -13.48 -4.28 36.78
CA ALA A 984 -14.28 -3.52 37.72
C ALA A 984 -13.84 -3.78 39.16
N ILE A 985 -13.94 -2.76 40.01
CA ILE A 985 -13.67 -2.85 41.43
C ILE A 985 -14.89 -2.40 42.24
N ARG A 986 -15.24 -3.18 43.26
CA ARG A 986 -16.40 -2.93 44.13
C ARG A 986 -15.99 -2.97 45.59
N HIS A 987 -16.57 -2.05 46.35
CA HIS A 987 -16.39 -1.97 47.78
C HIS A 987 -17.77 -1.91 48.46
N ARG A 988 -17.88 -2.48 49.66
CA ARG A 988 -19.17 -2.68 50.36
C ARG A 988 -19.94 -1.41 50.74
N ASN A 989 -19.29 -0.25 50.71
CA ASN A 989 -19.89 1.03 51.09
C ASN A 989 -19.61 2.16 50.10
N HIS A 990 -19.06 1.84 48.93
CA HIS A 990 -18.64 2.83 47.94
C HIS A 990 -19.08 2.41 46.55
N LEU A 991 -19.39 3.39 45.69
CA LEU A 991 -19.72 3.13 44.30
C LEU A 991 -18.50 2.54 43.60
N GLY A 992 -18.69 1.39 42.96
CA GLY A 992 -17.63 0.72 42.22
C GLY A 992 -17.19 1.49 40.98
N GLY A 993 -15.95 1.22 40.53
CA GLY A 993 -15.41 1.76 39.28
C GLY A 993 -15.16 0.64 38.27
N MET A 994 -15.17 0.94 36.98
CA MET A 994 -14.82 0.01 35.90
C MET A 994 -14.07 0.75 34.81
N THR A 995 -13.14 0.07 34.14
CA THR A 995 -12.42 0.61 32.98
C THR A 995 -13.38 0.97 31.83
N MET A 996 -13.05 1.97 31.02
CA MET A 996 -13.87 2.40 29.87
C MET A 996 -13.79 1.44 28.68
N SER A 997 -12.70 0.69 28.55
CA SER A 997 -12.45 -0.32 27.52
C SER A 997 -11.88 -1.60 28.13
N GLY A 998 -11.95 -2.70 27.39
CA GLY A 998 -11.26 -3.95 27.74
C GLY A 998 -9.74 -3.75 27.79
N LEU A 999 -9.10 -4.33 28.80
CA LEU A 999 -7.65 -4.38 28.97
C LEU A 999 -7.16 -5.78 28.65
N SER A 1000 -6.08 -5.90 27.88
CA SER A 1000 -5.45 -7.20 27.64
C SER A 1000 -4.78 -7.69 28.92
N LEU A 1001 -5.29 -8.82 29.45
CA LEU A 1001 -4.76 -9.46 30.64
C LEU A 1001 -4.12 -10.80 30.26
N GLY A 1002 -3.04 -11.14 30.94
CA GLY A 1002 -2.34 -12.41 30.80
C GLY A 1002 -1.61 -12.76 32.09
N THR A 1003 -0.68 -13.71 32.02
CA THR A 1003 0.10 -14.18 33.19
C THR A 1003 1.02 -13.12 33.80
N THR A 1004 1.29 -12.02 33.10
CA THR A 1004 2.00 -10.86 33.63
C THR A 1004 1.00 -9.85 34.20
N ALA A 1005 1.29 -9.31 35.39
CA ALA A 1005 0.40 -8.37 36.07
C ALA A 1005 0.17 -7.10 35.25
N THR A 1006 -1.09 -6.88 34.82
CA THR A 1006 -1.51 -5.65 34.16
C THR A 1006 -1.93 -4.63 35.23
N THR A 1007 -1.35 -3.43 35.18
CA THR A 1007 -1.66 -2.35 36.14
C THR A 1007 -2.96 -1.63 35.77
N VAL A 1008 -3.82 -1.42 36.76
CA VAL A 1008 -5.07 -0.64 36.62
C VAL A 1008 -5.21 0.31 37.79
N ASP A 1009 -4.93 1.60 37.56
CA ASP A 1009 -4.90 2.59 38.64
C ASP A 1009 -6.18 3.46 38.64
N PHE A 1010 -7.14 3.12 39.50
CA PHE A 1010 -8.36 3.91 39.70
C PHE A 1010 -8.12 5.18 40.53
N THR A 1011 -6.89 5.47 40.94
CA THR A 1011 -6.52 6.72 41.62
C THR A 1011 -5.99 7.78 40.66
N ASP A 1012 -5.57 7.37 39.45
CA ASP A 1012 -5.08 8.26 38.40
C ASP A 1012 -6.26 8.88 37.61
N PRO A 1013 -6.37 10.23 37.52
CA PRO A 1013 -7.39 10.88 36.70
C PRO A 1013 -7.31 10.53 35.21
N LEU A 1014 -6.16 10.06 34.70
CA LEU A 1014 -6.00 9.64 33.31
C LEU A 1014 -6.57 8.25 33.00
N THR A 1015 -6.82 7.42 34.01
CA THR A 1015 -7.46 6.10 33.80
C THR A 1015 -8.90 6.32 33.33
N ALA A 1016 -9.18 6.01 32.07
CA ALA A 1016 -10.53 6.15 31.52
C ALA A 1016 -11.48 5.13 32.18
N THR A 1017 -12.56 5.64 32.78
CA THR A 1017 -13.56 4.82 33.47
C THR A 1017 -14.92 4.85 32.77
N TYR A 1018 -15.66 3.75 32.87
CA TYR A 1018 -17.00 3.63 32.34
C TYR A 1018 -18.00 4.50 33.13
N GLY A 1019 -18.79 5.32 32.42
CA GLY A 1019 -19.75 6.26 33.00
C GLY A 1019 -19.21 7.69 33.14
N THR A 1020 -20.06 8.61 33.58
CA THR A 1020 -19.73 10.03 33.78
C THR A 1020 -19.50 10.29 35.27
N GLU A 1021 -18.40 10.98 35.63
CA GLU A 1021 -18.02 11.23 37.05
C GLU A 1021 -17.97 9.95 37.91
N ALA A 1022 -17.49 8.83 37.34
CA ALA A 1022 -17.46 7.53 38.00
C ALA A 1022 -16.59 7.51 39.29
N ARG A 1023 -15.73 8.52 39.47
CA ARG A 1023 -14.85 8.71 40.62
C ARG A 1023 -14.92 10.17 41.08
N LYS A 1024 -14.44 10.43 42.30
CA LYS A 1024 -14.40 11.76 42.90
C LYS A 1024 -12.96 12.25 43.03
N THR A 1025 -12.69 13.45 42.52
CA THR A 1025 -11.41 14.12 42.76
C THR A 1025 -11.32 14.63 44.20
N ILE A 1026 -10.28 14.23 44.95
CA ILE A 1026 -9.89 14.87 46.21
C ILE A 1026 -8.63 15.70 45.97
N SER A 1027 -8.73 17.01 46.22
CA SER A 1027 -7.58 17.92 46.19
C SER A 1027 -6.80 17.91 47.51
N GLY A 1028 -5.48 18.15 47.45
CA GLY A 1028 -4.62 18.22 48.63
C GLY A 1028 -3.12 18.21 48.27
N ALA A 1029 -2.26 17.90 49.24
CA ALA A 1029 -0.82 17.75 48.99
C ALA A 1029 -0.53 16.51 48.09
N PHE A 1030 -1.39 15.50 48.20
CA PHE A 1030 -1.43 14.31 47.35
C PHE A 1030 -2.84 14.22 46.74
N PRO A 1031 -3.09 14.86 45.59
CA PRO A 1031 -4.38 14.77 44.90
C PRO A 1031 -4.55 13.36 44.31
N ALA A 1032 -5.76 12.83 44.36
CA ALA A 1032 -6.10 11.54 43.76
C ALA A 1032 -7.60 11.45 43.43
N GLU A 1033 -7.94 10.55 42.52
CA GLU A 1033 -9.30 10.07 42.32
C GLU A 1033 -9.65 9.01 43.37
N VAL A 1034 -10.85 9.09 43.93
CA VAL A 1034 -11.35 8.12 44.92
C VAL A 1034 -12.74 7.60 44.51
N LEU A 1035 -13.10 6.40 44.96
CA LEU A 1035 -14.47 5.90 44.85
C LEU A 1035 -15.40 6.73 45.74
N TRP A 1036 -16.58 7.06 45.22
CA TRP A 1036 -17.59 7.80 45.97
C TRP A 1036 -18.13 6.97 47.15
N SER A 1037 -18.20 7.57 48.33
CA SER A 1037 -18.85 6.95 49.49
C SER A 1037 -20.38 6.95 49.36
N GLY A 1038 -21.05 5.89 49.82
CA GLY A 1038 -22.51 5.90 50.01
C GLY A 1038 -23.34 4.87 49.23
N ASP A 1039 -22.74 4.04 48.38
CA ASP A 1039 -23.42 2.87 47.78
C ASP A 1039 -23.33 1.67 48.74
N VAL A 1040 -24.25 1.59 49.71
CA VAL A 1040 -24.30 0.51 50.71
C VAL A 1040 -25.25 -0.62 50.32
N THR A 1041 -26.01 -0.45 49.23
CA THR A 1041 -26.99 -1.40 48.69
C THR A 1041 -26.54 -2.07 47.40
N PHE A 1042 -25.39 -1.65 46.83
CA PHE A 1042 -24.82 -2.14 45.58
C PHE A 1042 -25.71 -1.92 44.34
N ASP A 1043 -26.60 -0.93 44.39
CA ASP A 1043 -27.54 -0.63 43.31
C ASP A 1043 -26.96 0.29 42.24
N GLY A 1044 -25.72 0.78 42.44
CA GLY A 1044 -25.03 1.63 41.48
C GLY A 1044 -25.54 3.07 41.44
N GLU A 1045 -26.44 3.48 42.34
CA GLU A 1045 -26.96 4.84 42.42
C GLU A 1045 -26.56 5.53 43.73
N ILE A 1046 -25.71 6.56 43.65
CA ILE A 1046 -25.52 7.49 44.78
C ILE A 1046 -26.50 8.66 44.62
N LYS A 1047 -27.47 8.75 45.54
CA LYS A 1047 -28.42 9.87 45.60
C LYS A 1047 -27.97 10.91 46.62
N TYR A 1048 -27.46 12.06 46.17
CA TYR A 1048 -27.37 13.25 47.00
C TYR A 1048 -28.75 13.87 47.17
N THR A 1049 -29.38 13.70 48.35
CA THR A 1049 -30.64 14.38 48.70
C THR A 1049 -30.42 15.55 49.66
N GLY A 1050 -29.34 16.30 49.47
CA GLY A 1050 -29.09 17.57 50.16
C GLY A 1050 -29.48 18.76 49.28
N SER A 1051 -29.97 19.84 49.88
CA SER A 1051 -30.17 21.12 49.18
C SER A 1051 -28.96 22.05 49.35
N GLY A 1052 -27.75 21.48 49.40
CA GLY A 1052 -26.49 22.21 49.61
C GLY A 1052 -25.90 22.71 48.32
#